data_AF-A0A852UBK3-F1
#
_entry.id   AF-A0A852UBK3-F1
#
_cell.length_a   1.000
_cell.length_b   1.000
_cell.length_c   1.000
_cell.angle_alpha   90.00
_cell.angle_beta   90.00
_cell.angle_gamma   90.00
#
_symmetry.space_group_name_H-M   'P 1'
#
loop_
_entity.id
_entity.type
_entity.pdbx_description
1 polymer ?
#
loop_
_entity_poly.entity_id
_entity_poly.type
_entity_poly.pdbx_seq_one_letter_code
_entity_poly.pdbx_strand_id
1 'polypeptide(L)'
;MARIRHLAAAGSAAALLTTLVIATPPAGADEAPSGQIVPFTLSEEGYETTAFAYVPDVAEYGERATASPLIVVYGDAPYTADSALQTAEDGGFAQIAADERSPILFVNPANGSTWTDVDERSLVVSKRQFSDSTNLDYTTGTPAGTSDTGLFPGSRFRTYVFADGTGADFAHEHLYDGVEDVHPYVSAWPATYFPSAIYTSNATASVVTGSAEAEVPGYLVNGTAAMHEAITGINTSFGTAVAATSPVVDGFDAASVSEGYSEVLSTFMRRDSWVAPHTSSLVPLTDYAALGIEMTRDVIEVQDARVEYFTYTPDSVATATVDSTPVVFLFHGNGNHAEAQASITEWPRIGAEEGFITVSVQDHAAVGMGDERMRAALDSILETIPQADSTRIYASGFSMGGRQSWSLGALQTELFAGIAPTNGVFAPPASTNDLRLPTFYAGAPLGPFDELPSKNGTASTVDETLASTFAKNGITDSYTFDAEADPVWGIAPDRTASYTSPYFEVQTDVNYYADADGQEMVALAINHDATHEPLSVTTEAAWDFLQDFSRAADGSIVIGDPVPTAPPETTPPATTPPATATATQQPTTTSTATAAPTPPAPQPTGTEAGKPDSLATTGSELTAPLVIVALLLVLGAGAVLLSRRRAS
;
A
#
# COMPACT_ATOMS: atom_id res chain seq x y z
N MET A 1 -21.19 18.39 -12.13
CA MET A 1 -22.24 17.35 -11.95
C MET A 1 -21.56 16.12 -11.40
N ALA A 2 -21.57 15.92 -10.08
CA ALA A 2 -20.90 14.81 -9.43
C ALA A 2 -21.63 13.49 -9.76
N ARG A 3 -20.96 12.57 -10.46
CA ARG A 3 -21.43 11.18 -10.58
C ARG A 3 -21.00 10.45 -9.32
N ILE A 4 -21.85 10.46 -8.30
CA ILE A 4 -21.74 9.52 -7.18
C ILE A 4 -22.02 8.12 -7.77
N ARG A 5 -20.96 7.36 -8.05
CA ARG A 5 -21.07 5.94 -8.40
C ARG A 5 -21.21 5.16 -7.09
N HIS A 6 -22.45 4.93 -6.65
CA HIS A 6 -22.73 3.82 -5.74
C HIS A 6 -22.54 2.52 -6.52
N LEU A 7 -21.41 1.84 -6.31
CA LEU A 7 -21.35 0.41 -6.55
C LEU A 7 -22.08 -0.27 -5.39
N ALA A 8 -23.35 -0.60 -5.66
CA ALA A 8 -23.98 -1.67 -4.91
C ALA A 8 -23.20 -2.95 -5.21
N ALA A 9 -22.53 -3.51 -4.19
CA ALA A 9 -22.07 -4.88 -4.20
C ALA A 9 -23.30 -5.78 -4.38
N ALA A 10 -23.64 -6.07 -5.64
CA ALA A 10 -24.65 -7.04 -5.97
C ALA A 10 -24.03 -8.43 -5.79
N GLY A 11 -24.06 -8.92 -4.55
CA GLY A 11 -23.90 -10.34 -4.26
C GLY A 11 -24.93 -11.13 -5.07
N SER A 12 -24.47 -11.74 -6.15
CA SER A 12 -25.18 -12.82 -6.82
C SER A 12 -24.22 -14.01 -6.84
N ALA A 13 -24.38 -14.87 -5.84
CA ALA A 13 -23.87 -16.22 -5.85
C ALA A 13 -24.51 -16.98 -7.03
N ALA A 14 -23.91 -16.86 -8.20
CA ALA A 14 -24.12 -17.77 -9.31
C ALA A 14 -22.91 -18.68 -9.36
N ALA A 15 -23.07 -19.90 -8.86
CA ALA A 15 -22.12 -20.98 -9.04
C ALA A 15 -21.95 -21.26 -10.55
N LEU A 16 -21.00 -20.58 -11.19
CA LEU A 16 -20.44 -21.01 -12.46
C LEU A 16 -19.29 -21.96 -12.16
N LEU A 17 -19.52 -23.25 -12.46
CA LEU A 17 -18.43 -24.17 -12.72
C LEU A 17 -17.65 -23.65 -13.92
N THR A 18 -16.66 -22.80 -13.65
CA THR A 18 -15.64 -22.44 -14.63
C THR A 18 -14.50 -23.42 -14.41
N THR A 19 -14.26 -24.27 -15.40
CA THR A 19 -13.06 -25.12 -15.44
C THR A 19 -11.87 -24.17 -15.47
N LEU A 20 -11.29 -23.90 -14.30
CA LEU A 20 -10.04 -23.19 -14.16
C LEU A 20 -9.00 -24.03 -14.92
N VAL A 21 -8.45 -23.47 -15.99
CA VAL A 21 -7.19 -23.98 -16.52
C VAL A 21 -6.14 -23.55 -15.52
N ILE A 22 -6.02 -24.34 -14.46
CA ILE A 22 -4.85 -24.37 -13.59
C ILE A 22 -3.69 -24.60 -14.56
N ALA A 23 -2.72 -23.69 -14.59
CA ALA A 23 -1.42 -24.02 -15.13
C ALA A 23 -0.96 -25.27 -14.36
N THR A 24 -1.08 -26.44 -15.00
CA THR A 24 -0.62 -27.69 -14.42
C THR A 24 0.81 -27.48 -13.96
N PRO A 25 1.15 -27.74 -12.68
CA PRO A 25 2.53 -27.73 -12.27
C PRO A 25 3.28 -28.71 -13.19
N PRO A 26 4.53 -28.38 -13.61
CA PRO A 26 5.31 -29.33 -14.38
C PRO A 26 5.33 -30.66 -13.62
N ALA A 27 5.00 -31.74 -14.32
CA ALA A 27 4.94 -33.07 -13.74
C ALA A 27 6.36 -33.55 -13.39
N GLY A 28 6.81 -33.18 -12.20
CA GLY A 28 7.88 -33.75 -11.41
C GLY A 28 7.40 -33.74 -9.96
N ALA A 29 7.70 -34.77 -9.18
CA ALA A 29 7.61 -34.63 -7.73
C ALA A 29 8.75 -33.68 -7.34
N ASP A 30 8.52 -32.38 -7.46
CA ASP A 30 9.52 -31.37 -7.13
C ASP A 30 9.69 -31.42 -5.60
N GLU A 31 10.92 -31.69 -5.19
CA GLU A 31 11.36 -31.61 -3.80
C GLU A 31 10.97 -30.23 -3.25
N ALA A 32 10.45 -30.17 -2.02
CA ALA A 32 10.06 -28.90 -1.40
C ALA A 32 11.22 -27.90 -1.51
N PRO A 33 10.95 -26.60 -1.73
CA PRO A 33 12.02 -25.60 -1.81
C PRO A 33 12.97 -25.72 -0.62
N SER A 34 14.27 -25.67 -0.88
CA SER A 34 15.27 -25.78 0.18
C SER A 34 15.29 -24.52 1.05
N GLY A 35 15.61 -24.68 2.32
CA GLY A 35 15.77 -23.58 3.27
C GLY A 35 16.54 -24.02 4.51
N GLN A 36 16.73 -23.08 5.43
CA GLN A 36 17.44 -23.32 6.69
C GLN A 36 16.62 -22.87 7.89
N ILE A 37 16.78 -23.59 9.00
CA ILE A 37 16.21 -23.17 10.29
C ILE A 37 17.22 -22.33 11.06
N VAL A 38 16.79 -21.13 11.45
CA VAL A 38 17.52 -20.23 12.33
C VAL A 38 16.83 -20.21 13.71
N PRO A 39 17.43 -20.79 14.76
CA PRO A 39 16.90 -20.69 16.12
C PRO A 39 17.21 -19.32 16.72
N PHE A 40 16.25 -18.74 17.43
CA PHE A 40 16.42 -17.47 18.14
C PHE A 40 15.47 -17.35 19.33
N THR A 41 15.60 -16.26 20.09
CA THR A 41 14.77 -15.98 21.27
C THR A 41 13.89 -14.76 20.98
N LEU A 42 12.59 -14.91 21.19
CA LEU A 42 11.66 -13.80 21.27
C LEU A 42 11.63 -13.33 22.72
N SER A 43 11.95 -12.05 22.97
CA SER A 43 11.97 -11.52 24.33
C SER A 43 11.55 -10.06 24.40
N GLU A 44 10.79 -9.73 25.43
CA GLU A 44 10.54 -8.37 25.91
C GLU A 44 10.36 -8.39 27.44
N GLU A 45 10.06 -7.25 28.06
CA GLU A 45 9.80 -7.23 29.51
C GLU A 45 8.58 -8.10 29.85
N GLY A 46 8.80 -9.16 30.65
CA GLY A 46 7.73 -10.04 31.12
C GLY A 46 7.38 -11.21 30.18
N TYR A 47 8.01 -11.31 29.00
CA TYR A 47 7.77 -12.39 28.05
C TYR A 47 9.08 -12.86 27.41
N GLU A 48 9.31 -14.18 27.40
CA GLU A 48 10.46 -14.80 26.73
C GLU A 48 10.06 -16.18 26.22
N THR A 49 10.40 -16.50 24.96
CA THR A 49 10.24 -17.84 24.41
C THR A 49 11.30 -18.16 23.36
N THR A 50 11.45 -19.45 23.05
CA THR A 50 12.23 -19.91 21.89
C THR A 50 11.39 -19.89 20.64
N ALA A 51 11.99 -19.49 19.52
CA ALA A 51 11.38 -19.54 18.20
C ALA A 51 12.37 -20.03 17.14
N PHE A 52 11.84 -20.47 16.00
CA PHE A 52 12.61 -20.95 14.86
C PHE A 52 12.11 -20.25 13.60
N ALA A 53 13.01 -19.65 12.83
CA ALA A 53 12.67 -19.09 11.53
C ALA A 53 13.12 -20.06 10.43
N TYR A 54 12.20 -20.51 9.59
CA TYR A 54 12.56 -21.11 8.30
C TYR A 54 12.85 -19.98 7.32
N VAL A 55 14.08 -19.95 6.80
CA VAL A 55 14.56 -18.98 5.81
C VAL A 55 14.72 -19.72 4.48
N PRO A 56 13.96 -19.36 3.43
CA PRO A 56 14.04 -20.01 2.12
C PRO A 56 15.38 -19.70 1.44
N ASP A 57 15.96 -20.69 0.76
CA ASP A 57 17.16 -20.52 -0.08
C ASP A 57 16.75 -20.04 -1.48
N VAL A 58 16.44 -18.75 -1.59
CA VAL A 58 15.99 -18.10 -2.83
C VAL A 58 16.87 -16.90 -3.18
N ALA A 59 17.01 -16.65 -4.48
CA ALA A 59 17.61 -15.42 -4.96
C ALA A 59 16.76 -14.21 -4.53
N GLU A 60 17.41 -13.05 -4.37
CA GLU A 60 16.73 -11.76 -4.07
C GLU A 60 15.97 -11.78 -2.73
N TYR A 61 16.40 -12.63 -1.78
CA TYR A 61 15.82 -12.66 -0.43
C TYR A 61 15.98 -11.30 0.25
N GLY A 62 14.85 -10.71 0.64
CA GLY A 62 14.78 -9.38 1.24
C GLY A 62 14.61 -8.21 0.28
N GLU A 63 14.77 -8.40 -1.04
CA GLU A 63 14.51 -7.34 -2.02
C GLU A 63 13.01 -7.00 -2.11
N ARG A 64 12.13 -7.96 -1.80
CA ARG A 64 10.68 -7.79 -1.68
C ARG A 64 10.20 -7.45 -0.26
N ALA A 65 11.08 -7.04 0.67
CA ALA A 65 10.75 -6.91 2.10
C ALA A 65 9.42 -6.17 2.37
N THR A 66 9.07 -5.15 1.59
CA THR A 66 7.83 -4.39 1.79
C THR A 66 6.58 -4.94 1.11
N ALA A 67 6.74 -5.94 0.26
CA ALA A 67 5.66 -6.71 -0.33
C ALA A 67 5.48 -8.06 0.36
N SER A 68 6.54 -8.67 0.88
CA SER A 68 6.52 -9.98 1.54
C SER A 68 5.66 -9.97 2.82
N PRO A 69 4.89 -11.03 3.13
CA PRO A 69 4.13 -11.12 4.36
C PRO A 69 4.97 -11.58 5.54
N LEU A 70 4.63 -11.13 6.73
CA LEU A 70 5.08 -11.74 7.98
C LEU A 70 4.20 -12.96 8.29
N ILE A 71 4.79 -14.14 8.49
CA ILE A 71 4.06 -15.37 8.79
C ILE A 71 4.50 -15.95 10.14
N VAL A 72 3.55 -16.14 11.06
CA VAL A 72 3.75 -16.76 12.37
C VAL A 72 2.95 -18.05 12.49
N VAL A 73 3.57 -19.09 13.02
CA VAL A 73 3.00 -20.44 13.15
C VAL A 73 2.99 -20.89 14.60
N TYR A 74 1.80 -21.31 15.07
CA TYR A 74 1.53 -21.83 16.41
C TYR A 74 1.14 -23.31 16.32
N GLY A 75 2.00 -24.20 16.84
CA GLY A 75 1.79 -25.64 16.76
C GLY A 75 0.98 -26.23 17.92
N ASP A 76 0.54 -27.48 17.75
CA ASP A 76 -0.08 -28.28 18.83
C ASP A 76 0.93 -28.69 19.92
N ALA A 77 2.22 -28.71 19.58
CA ALA A 77 3.31 -28.99 20.51
C ALA A 77 4.49 -28.03 20.28
N PRO A 78 5.34 -27.79 21.29
CA PRO A 78 6.54 -26.97 21.12
C PRO A 78 7.45 -27.51 20.02
N TYR A 79 7.88 -26.63 19.12
CA TYR A 79 8.83 -26.93 18.06
C TYR A 79 10.25 -27.14 18.58
N THR A 80 10.95 -28.01 17.86
CA THR A 80 12.41 -28.11 17.82
C THR A 80 12.87 -27.65 16.44
N ALA A 81 14.18 -27.48 16.22
CA ALA A 81 14.68 -27.14 14.89
C ALA A 81 14.27 -28.18 13.83
N ASP A 82 14.35 -29.47 14.17
CA ASP A 82 13.99 -30.56 13.26
C ASP A 82 12.49 -30.57 12.95
N SER A 83 11.64 -30.41 13.97
CA SER A 83 10.19 -30.41 13.75
C SER A 83 9.68 -29.13 13.06
N ALA A 84 10.34 -27.99 13.26
CA ALA A 84 10.06 -26.76 12.52
C ALA A 84 10.42 -26.92 11.04
N LEU A 85 11.60 -27.50 10.73
CA LEU A 85 11.99 -27.81 9.35
C LEU A 85 10.98 -28.75 8.69
N GLN A 86 10.66 -29.85 9.38
CA GLN A 86 9.70 -30.82 8.86
C GLN A 86 8.32 -30.19 8.65
N THR A 87 7.84 -29.37 9.57
CA THR A 87 6.55 -28.67 9.41
C THR A 87 6.60 -27.71 8.23
N ALA A 88 7.72 -27.03 8.01
CA ALA A 88 7.87 -26.15 6.86
C ALA A 88 7.77 -26.90 5.52
N GLU A 89 8.47 -28.03 5.41
CA GLU A 89 8.52 -28.87 4.20
C GLU A 89 7.21 -29.63 3.97
N ASP A 90 6.76 -30.40 4.96
CA ASP A 90 5.60 -31.29 4.85
C ASP A 90 4.26 -30.53 4.94
N GLY A 91 4.23 -29.38 5.62
CA GLY A 91 3.04 -28.56 5.83
C GLY A 91 2.78 -27.51 4.75
N GLY A 92 3.61 -27.43 3.71
CA GLY A 92 3.43 -26.51 2.57
C GLY A 92 3.97 -25.09 2.78
N PHE A 93 4.54 -24.77 3.95
CA PHE A 93 5.07 -23.43 4.23
C PHE A 93 6.35 -23.12 3.45
N ALA A 94 7.18 -24.11 3.13
CA ALA A 94 8.39 -23.92 2.33
C ALA A 94 8.08 -23.33 0.95
N GLN A 95 6.96 -23.74 0.35
CA GLN A 95 6.49 -23.18 -0.92
C GLN A 95 6.04 -21.73 -0.76
N ILE A 96 5.21 -21.43 0.24
CA ILE A 96 4.78 -20.05 0.55
C ILE A 96 6.00 -19.15 0.82
N ALA A 97 6.96 -19.64 1.61
CA ALA A 97 8.19 -18.92 1.93
C ALA A 97 9.00 -18.58 0.67
N ALA A 98 9.14 -19.55 -0.24
CA ALA A 98 9.87 -19.36 -1.50
C ALA A 98 9.15 -18.37 -2.43
N ASP A 99 7.84 -18.54 -2.63
CA ASP A 99 7.03 -17.70 -3.52
C ASP A 99 7.02 -16.25 -3.05
N GLU A 100 6.83 -16.05 -1.74
CA GLU A 100 6.78 -14.72 -1.16
C GLU A 100 8.16 -14.14 -0.79
N ARG A 101 9.22 -14.94 -0.90
CA ARG A 101 10.58 -14.61 -0.43
C ARG A 101 10.60 -14.15 1.03
N SER A 102 9.81 -14.80 1.87
CA SER A 102 9.60 -14.42 3.27
C SER A 102 9.90 -15.58 4.22
N PRO A 103 10.41 -15.35 5.44
CA PRO A 103 10.58 -16.43 6.40
C PRO A 103 9.26 -16.81 7.08
N ILE A 104 9.28 -18.01 7.67
CA ILE A 104 8.18 -18.56 8.47
C ILE A 104 8.65 -18.69 9.91
N LEU A 105 7.99 -18.01 10.85
CA LEU A 105 8.34 -18.07 12.28
C LEU A 105 7.50 -19.11 13.01
N PHE A 106 8.14 -20.16 13.48
CA PHE A 106 7.55 -21.15 14.37
C PHE A 106 7.80 -20.74 15.82
N VAL A 107 6.74 -20.46 16.57
CA VAL A 107 6.82 -19.96 17.94
C VAL A 107 6.45 -21.05 18.94
N ASN A 108 7.15 -21.08 20.08
CA ASN A 108 6.81 -21.98 21.19
C ASN A 108 6.09 -21.23 22.32
N PRO A 109 5.30 -21.95 23.15
CA PRO A 109 4.81 -21.39 24.41
C PRO A 109 5.98 -20.96 25.31
N ALA A 110 5.85 -19.83 25.99
CA ALA A 110 6.87 -19.25 26.86
C ALA A 110 7.28 -20.17 28.01
N ASN A 111 6.34 -20.96 28.55
CA ASN A 111 6.64 -21.98 29.56
C ASN A 111 7.28 -23.26 28.98
N GLY A 112 7.42 -23.35 27.66
CA GLY A 112 8.03 -24.46 26.93
C GLY A 112 7.13 -25.69 26.77
N SER A 113 5.84 -25.61 27.09
CA SER A 113 4.94 -26.78 27.06
C SER A 113 3.52 -26.50 26.55
N THR A 114 2.79 -25.54 27.11
CA THR A 114 1.39 -25.29 26.79
C THR A 114 1.13 -23.80 26.59
N TRP A 115 0.28 -23.45 25.63
CA TRP A 115 -0.18 -22.08 25.42
C TRP A 115 -0.96 -21.55 26.63
N THR A 116 -0.75 -20.28 26.95
CA THR A 116 -1.32 -19.56 28.09
C THR A 116 -1.51 -18.09 27.75
N ASP A 117 -2.24 -17.33 28.56
CA ASP A 117 -2.49 -15.90 28.35
C ASP A 117 -1.21 -15.08 28.10
N VAL A 118 -0.09 -15.43 28.74
CA VAL A 118 1.18 -14.70 28.55
C VAL A 118 1.70 -14.79 27.11
N ASP A 119 1.28 -15.82 26.38
CA ASP A 119 1.73 -16.11 25.02
C ASP A 119 1.08 -15.21 23.98
N GLU A 120 0.04 -14.43 24.29
CA GLU A 120 -0.52 -13.42 23.37
C GLU A 120 0.54 -12.40 22.92
N ARG A 121 1.53 -12.13 23.79
CA ARG A 121 2.69 -11.26 23.49
C ARG A 121 3.55 -11.77 22.35
N SER A 122 3.53 -13.07 22.06
CA SER A 122 4.28 -13.69 20.96
C SER A 122 4.06 -12.98 19.62
N LEU A 123 2.83 -12.55 19.32
CA LEU A 123 2.46 -11.97 18.04
C LEU A 123 3.16 -10.61 17.83
N VAL A 124 3.12 -9.75 18.85
CA VAL A 124 3.76 -8.43 18.84
C VAL A 124 5.29 -8.54 18.82
N VAL A 125 5.86 -9.43 19.64
CA VAL A 125 7.33 -9.61 19.68
C VAL A 125 7.85 -10.22 18.38
N SER A 126 7.06 -11.08 17.73
CA SER A 126 7.36 -11.62 16.40
C SER A 126 7.36 -10.52 15.34
N LYS A 127 6.37 -9.61 15.35
CA LYS A 127 6.31 -8.44 14.45
C LYS A 127 7.61 -7.64 14.46
N ARG A 128 8.21 -7.44 15.64
CA ARG A 128 9.46 -6.67 15.82
C ARG A 128 10.71 -7.37 15.27
N GLN A 129 10.62 -8.66 14.92
CA GLN A 129 11.70 -9.37 14.26
C GLN A 129 11.75 -9.11 12.76
N PHE A 130 10.74 -8.45 12.20
CA PHE A 130 10.68 -8.12 10.78
C PHE A 130 11.00 -6.65 10.54
N SER A 131 11.55 -6.36 9.37
CA SER A 131 11.70 -5.01 8.87
C SER A 131 11.07 -4.88 7.49
N ASP A 132 10.28 -3.81 7.34
CA ASP A 132 9.54 -3.43 6.15
C ASP A 132 10.41 -2.45 5.34
N SER A 133 11.64 -2.87 5.03
CA SER A 133 12.64 -2.01 4.38
C SER A 133 13.55 -2.79 3.44
N THR A 134 13.63 -2.35 2.19
CA THR A 134 14.56 -2.87 1.18
C THR A 134 15.98 -2.31 1.32
N ASN A 135 16.22 -1.39 2.26
CA ASN A 135 17.55 -0.80 2.49
C ASN A 135 18.46 -1.68 3.37
N LEU A 136 17.95 -2.80 3.90
CA LEU A 136 18.70 -3.68 4.79
C LEU A 136 19.25 -4.88 4.01
N ASP A 137 20.44 -5.34 4.40
CA ASP A 137 21.00 -6.60 3.93
C ASP A 137 20.53 -7.74 4.82
N TYR A 138 19.60 -8.53 4.32
CA TYR A 138 19.07 -9.72 5.00
C TYR A 138 19.88 -10.99 4.71
N THR A 139 20.86 -10.92 3.81
CA THR A 139 21.64 -12.09 3.35
C THR A 139 22.81 -12.44 4.27
N THR A 140 23.35 -11.46 5.01
CA THR A 140 24.51 -11.67 5.88
C THR A 140 24.18 -12.20 7.28
N GLY A 141 22.89 -12.32 7.62
CA GLY A 141 22.43 -12.66 8.97
C GLY A 141 22.72 -11.54 9.99
N THR A 142 21.67 -11.05 10.64
CA THR A 142 21.68 -9.90 11.59
C THR A 142 22.14 -8.58 10.95
N PRO A 143 21.22 -7.69 10.56
CA PRO A 143 21.58 -6.33 10.15
C PRO A 143 22.31 -5.61 11.29
N ALA A 144 23.56 -5.20 11.07
CA ALA A 144 24.31 -4.42 12.04
C ALA A 144 24.03 -2.92 11.89
N GLY A 145 23.58 -2.27 12.98
CA GLY A 145 23.87 -0.86 13.21
C GLY A 145 22.86 0.19 12.73
N THR A 146 21.60 -0.16 12.48
CA THR A 146 20.51 0.82 12.25
C THR A 146 19.50 0.80 13.41
N SER A 147 18.70 1.86 13.58
CA SER A 147 17.62 1.90 14.59
C SER A 147 16.38 1.07 14.19
N ASP A 148 16.41 0.52 12.96
CA ASP A 148 15.46 -0.42 12.40
C ASP A 148 16.21 -1.76 12.27
N THR A 149 15.85 -2.76 13.09
CA THR A 149 16.72 -3.91 13.41
C THR A 149 16.04 -5.26 13.19
N GLY A 150 14.97 -5.32 12.39
CA GLY A 150 14.32 -6.59 12.09
C GLY A 150 15.31 -7.58 11.49
N LEU A 151 15.40 -8.77 12.07
CA LEU A 151 16.25 -9.87 11.58
C LEU A 151 15.82 -10.39 10.21
N PHE A 152 14.54 -10.20 9.87
CA PHE A 152 13.87 -10.82 8.75
C PHE A 152 13.16 -9.79 7.86
N PRO A 153 13.08 -10.00 6.54
CA PRO A 153 12.31 -9.13 5.65
C PRO A 153 10.82 -9.44 5.77
N GLY A 154 9.97 -8.42 5.78
CA GLY A 154 8.52 -8.59 5.67
C GLY A 154 7.74 -7.35 6.05
N SER A 155 6.60 -7.16 5.40
CA SER A 155 5.71 -6.05 5.66
C SER A 155 4.84 -6.35 6.87
N ARG A 156 4.91 -5.41 7.80
CA ARG A 156 4.06 -5.40 8.99
C ARG A 156 2.57 -5.28 8.66
N PHE A 157 2.22 -4.84 7.46
CA PHE A 157 0.84 -4.72 7.00
C PHE A 157 0.25 -6.06 6.54
N ARG A 158 1.09 -7.06 6.23
CA ARG A 158 0.65 -8.39 5.82
C ARG A 158 1.06 -9.40 6.90
N THR A 159 0.33 -9.42 8.02
CA THR A 159 0.62 -10.33 9.15
C THR A 159 -0.33 -11.49 9.16
N TYR A 160 0.20 -12.69 8.91
CA TYR A 160 -0.56 -13.90 8.75
C TYR A 160 -0.22 -14.90 9.86
N VAL A 161 -1.26 -15.45 10.46
CA VAL A 161 -1.13 -16.46 11.52
C VAL A 161 -1.63 -17.79 11.00
N PHE A 162 -0.85 -18.85 11.23
CA PHE A 162 -1.28 -20.23 11.06
C PHE A 162 -1.21 -20.93 12.41
N ALA A 163 -2.24 -21.69 12.74
CA ALA A 163 -2.27 -22.39 14.02
C ALA A 163 -2.91 -23.78 13.89
N ASP A 164 -2.40 -24.76 14.62
CA ASP A 164 -2.91 -26.15 14.63
C ASP A 164 -3.15 -26.64 16.06
N GLY A 165 -4.17 -27.48 16.23
CA GLY A 165 -4.47 -28.16 17.50
C GLY A 165 -4.64 -27.17 18.67
N THR A 166 -3.90 -27.38 19.76
CA THR A 166 -3.89 -26.48 20.93
C THR A 166 -3.36 -25.08 20.60
N GLY A 167 -2.54 -24.92 19.57
CA GLY A 167 -2.15 -23.60 19.05
C GLY A 167 -3.32 -22.88 18.37
N ALA A 168 -4.19 -23.63 17.67
CA ALA A 168 -5.40 -23.08 17.08
C ALA A 168 -6.41 -22.66 18.14
N ASP A 169 -6.53 -23.42 19.23
CA ASP A 169 -7.36 -23.06 20.38
C ASP A 169 -6.88 -21.74 21.01
N PHE A 170 -5.56 -21.59 21.20
CA PHE A 170 -4.95 -20.34 21.65
C PHE A 170 -5.23 -19.17 20.67
N ALA A 171 -5.09 -19.39 19.37
CA ALA A 171 -5.34 -18.34 18.38
C ALA A 171 -6.80 -17.85 18.40
N HIS A 172 -7.76 -18.77 18.54
CA HIS A 172 -9.18 -18.42 18.68
C HIS A 172 -9.50 -17.66 19.97
N GLU A 173 -8.84 -18.00 21.07
CA GLU A 173 -9.09 -17.36 22.38
C GLU A 173 -8.43 -15.99 22.51
N HIS A 174 -7.27 -15.77 21.87
CA HIS A 174 -6.45 -14.58 22.15
C HIS A 174 -6.17 -13.68 20.94
N LEU A 175 -6.11 -14.20 19.71
CA LEU A 175 -5.57 -13.42 18.58
C LEU A 175 -6.64 -12.69 17.75
N TYR A 176 -7.90 -13.10 17.85
CA TYR A 176 -9.03 -12.40 17.21
C TYR A 176 -9.42 -11.08 17.91
N ASP A 177 -9.17 -10.96 19.22
CA ASP A 177 -9.37 -9.71 19.99
C ASP A 177 -8.24 -8.69 19.76
N GLY A 178 -7.15 -9.11 19.11
CA GLY A 178 -5.93 -8.33 18.97
C GLY A 178 -5.15 -8.23 20.28
N VAL A 179 -3.91 -7.75 20.18
CA VAL A 179 -2.96 -7.68 21.29
C VAL A 179 -2.63 -6.23 21.57
N GLU A 180 -2.87 -5.77 22.80
CA GLU A 180 -2.56 -4.40 23.22
C GLU A 180 -1.04 -4.14 23.14
N ASP A 181 -0.63 -3.02 22.57
CA ASP A 181 0.77 -2.58 22.52
C ASP A 181 0.84 -1.05 22.46
N VAL A 182 2.01 -0.52 22.11
CA VAL A 182 2.21 0.90 21.84
C VAL A 182 2.29 1.16 20.35
N HIS A 183 1.83 2.33 19.92
CA HIS A 183 1.91 2.75 18.53
C HIS A 183 3.39 2.78 18.07
N PRO A 184 3.73 2.17 16.91
CA PRO A 184 5.12 1.94 16.51
C PRO A 184 5.96 3.22 16.34
N TYR A 185 5.31 4.39 16.22
CA TYR A 185 5.98 5.67 16.01
C TYR A 185 5.73 6.71 17.10
N VAL A 186 4.72 6.48 17.93
CA VAL A 186 4.35 7.40 19.00
C VAL A 186 4.16 6.55 20.25
N SER A 187 5.25 6.26 20.94
CA SER A 187 5.27 5.34 22.08
C SER A 187 4.32 5.70 23.23
N ALA A 188 3.80 6.93 23.26
CA ALA A 188 2.79 7.39 24.21
C ALA A 188 1.34 7.04 23.80
N TRP A 189 1.11 6.57 22.58
CA TRP A 189 -0.22 6.21 22.09
C TRP A 189 -0.42 4.69 22.24
N PRO A 190 -1.48 4.25 22.92
CA PRO A 190 -1.84 2.84 22.93
C PRO A 190 -2.28 2.41 21.53
N ALA A 191 -2.00 1.17 21.18
CA ALA A 191 -2.43 0.52 19.96
C ALA A 191 -2.95 -0.87 20.29
N THR A 192 -3.86 -1.40 19.45
CA THR A 192 -4.22 -2.82 19.49
C THR A 192 -3.82 -3.42 18.16
N TYR A 193 -3.00 -4.46 18.21
CA TYR A 193 -2.47 -5.10 17.04
C TYR A 193 -3.26 -6.36 16.70
N PHE A 194 -3.79 -6.39 15.48
CA PHE A 194 -4.53 -7.52 14.96
C PHE A 194 -3.73 -8.18 13.84
N PRO A 195 -3.81 -9.51 13.68
CA PRO A 195 -3.38 -10.14 12.44
C PRO A 195 -4.23 -9.65 11.27
N SER A 196 -3.67 -9.73 10.07
CA SER A 196 -4.38 -9.44 8.81
C SER A 196 -5.33 -10.59 8.46
N ALA A 197 -4.98 -11.83 8.79
CA ALA A 197 -5.82 -13.01 8.64
C ALA A 197 -5.26 -14.19 9.46
N ILE A 198 -6.12 -15.16 9.80
CA ILE A 198 -5.76 -16.35 10.57
C ILE A 198 -6.22 -17.62 9.83
N TYR A 199 -5.32 -18.58 9.69
CA TYR A 199 -5.62 -19.97 9.37
C TYR A 199 -5.60 -20.80 10.65
N THR A 200 -6.61 -21.63 10.88
CA THR A 200 -6.62 -22.60 11.98
C THR A 200 -6.97 -24.00 11.48
N SER A 201 -6.28 -25.02 12.01
CA SER A 201 -6.63 -26.43 11.78
C SER A 201 -6.77 -27.21 13.08
N ASN A 202 -7.64 -28.21 13.08
CA ASN A 202 -7.76 -29.22 14.13
C ASN A 202 -8.00 -28.66 15.55
N ALA A 203 -8.61 -27.46 15.64
CA ALA A 203 -8.97 -26.84 16.91
C ALA A 203 -9.94 -27.71 17.72
N THR A 204 -9.75 -27.78 19.04
CA THR A 204 -10.54 -28.60 19.95
C THR A 204 -11.47 -27.79 20.85
N ALA A 205 -11.20 -26.49 21.05
CA ALA A 205 -11.95 -25.57 21.88
C ALA A 205 -12.86 -24.66 21.03
N SER A 206 -14.17 -24.67 21.29
CA SER A 206 -15.14 -23.89 20.51
C SER A 206 -15.24 -22.40 20.87
N VAL A 207 -14.33 -21.89 21.71
CA VAL A 207 -14.34 -20.49 22.11
C VAL A 207 -13.56 -19.69 21.08
N VAL A 208 -14.22 -18.69 20.48
CA VAL A 208 -13.61 -17.69 19.60
C VAL A 208 -13.96 -16.34 20.19
N THR A 209 -12.95 -15.54 20.51
CA THR A 209 -13.11 -14.13 20.92
C THR A 209 -13.10 -13.22 19.69
N GLY A 210 -13.35 -11.92 19.85
CA GLY A 210 -13.33 -10.96 18.74
C GLY A 210 -14.51 -9.99 18.73
N SER A 211 -14.35 -8.95 17.91
CA SER A 211 -15.35 -7.91 17.67
C SER A 211 -15.50 -7.63 16.18
N ALA A 212 -16.73 -7.37 15.73
CA ALA A 212 -17.00 -6.91 14.35
C ALA A 212 -16.42 -5.52 14.04
N GLU A 213 -15.98 -4.78 15.05
CA GLU A 213 -15.28 -3.50 14.87
C GLU A 213 -13.83 -3.70 14.36
N ALA A 214 -13.27 -4.90 14.50
CA ALA A 214 -11.91 -5.23 14.09
C ALA A 214 -11.87 -6.60 13.40
N GLU A 215 -12.36 -6.66 12.16
CA GLU A 215 -12.51 -7.90 11.40
C GLU A 215 -11.18 -8.62 11.21
N VAL A 216 -11.14 -9.93 11.44
CA VAL A 216 -9.97 -10.79 11.18
C VAL A 216 -10.42 -11.97 10.30
N PRO A 217 -10.13 -11.95 8.98
CA PRO A 217 -10.45 -13.03 8.07
C PRO A 217 -9.94 -14.39 8.57
N GLY A 218 -10.73 -15.44 8.37
CA GLY A 218 -10.47 -16.76 8.96
C GLY A 218 -10.64 -17.90 7.96
N TYR A 219 -9.67 -18.81 7.93
CA TYR A 219 -9.78 -20.10 7.23
C TYR A 219 -9.68 -21.25 8.23
N LEU A 220 -10.78 -21.96 8.44
CA LEU A 220 -10.95 -22.95 9.50
C LEU A 220 -11.03 -24.37 8.93
N VAL A 221 -10.02 -25.19 9.19
CA VAL A 221 -9.94 -26.59 8.75
C VAL A 221 -10.27 -27.52 9.91
N ASN A 222 -11.20 -28.45 9.67
CA ASN A 222 -11.64 -29.42 10.68
C ASN A 222 -12.22 -28.78 11.96
N GLY A 223 -12.65 -27.51 11.90
CA GLY A 223 -13.28 -26.84 13.01
C GLY A 223 -14.76 -27.17 13.17
N THR A 224 -15.31 -26.76 14.31
CA THR A 224 -16.74 -26.93 14.63
C THR A 224 -17.59 -25.87 13.94
N ALA A 225 -18.87 -26.18 13.71
CA ALA A 225 -19.82 -25.21 13.17
C ALA A 225 -19.96 -23.95 14.06
N ALA A 226 -19.81 -24.10 15.39
CA ALA A 226 -19.86 -22.98 16.32
C ALA A 226 -18.67 -22.02 16.15
N MET A 227 -17.46 -22.55 15.92
CA MET A 227 -16.29 -21.73 15.61
C MET A 227 -16.49 -20.98 14.29
N HIS A 228 -16.97 -21.67 13.24
CA HIS A 228 -17.23 -21.03 11.95
C HIS A 228 -18.28 -19.92 12.04
N GLU A 229 -19.36 -20.15 12.80
CA GLU A 229 -20.39 -19.13 13.06
C GLU A 229 -19.80 -17.92 13.80
N ALA A 230 -18.94 -18.14 14.79
CA ALA A 230 -18.29 -17.06 15.53
C ALA A 230 -17.35 -16.23 14.64
N ILE A 231 -16.48 -16.88 13.84
CA ILE A 231 -15.58 -16.19 12.89
C ILE A 231 -16.40 -15.43 11.83
N THR A 232 -17.51 -16.01 11.36
CA THR A 232 -18.43 -15.32 10.44
C THR A 232 -19.04 -14.08 11.09
N GLY A 233 -19.40 -14.16 12.38
CA GLY A 233 -19.94 -13.02 13.14
C GLY A 233 -18.94 -11.87 13.35
N ILE A 234 -17.63 -12.15 13.33
CA ILE A 234 -16.55 -11.15 13.39
C ILE A 234 -16.33 -10.49 12.01
N ASN A 235 -16.52 -11.23 10.91
CA ASN A 235 -16.18 -10.80 9.55
C ASN A 235 -17.41 -10.40 8.72
N THR A 236 -18.02 -9.26 9.06
CA THR A 236 -19.32 -8.85 8.50
C THR A 236 -19.25 -7.96 7.25
N SER A 237 -18.12 -7.28 7.03
CA SER A 237 -17.92 -6.28 5.98
C SER A 237 -17.41 -6.93 4.71
N PHE A 238 -16.40 -7.81 4.83
CA PHE A 238 -15.85 -8.54 3.69
C PHE A 238 -16.36 -9.99 3.56
N GLY A 239 -16.91 -10.58 4.62
CA GLY A 239 -17.54 -11.91 4.56
C GLY A 239 -16.57 -13.09 4.38
N THR A 240 -15.37 -13.02 4.97
CA THR A 240 -14.24 -13.93 4.66
C THR A 240 -13.93 -14.91 5.78
N ALA A 241 -14.95 -15.69 6.16
CA ALA A 241 -14.84 -16.83 7.06
C ALA A 241 -15.11 -18.13 6.29
N VAL A 242 -14.05 -18.87 5.98
CA VAL A 242 -14.13 -20.12 5.19
C VAL A 242 -13.98 -21.32 6.12
N ALA A 243 -14.80 -22.35 5.92
CA ALA A 243 -14.67 -23.63 6.62
C ALA A 243 -14.35 -24.74 5.62
N ALA A 244 -13.33 -25.53 5.93
CA ALA A 244 -12.85 -26.63 5.11
C ALA A 244 -12.62 -27.89 5.96
N THR A 245 -12.35 -29.00 5.28
CA THR A 245 -12.11 -30.30 5.93
C THR A 245 -10.90 -30.98 5.31
N SER A 246 -10.05 -31.56 6.15
CA SER A 246 -8.88 -32.32 5.74
C SER A 246 -8.83 -33.68 6.46
N PRO A 247 -8.35 -34.75 5.81
CA PRO A 247 -8.11 -36.03 6.49
C PRO A 247 -6.93 -35.98 7.47
N VAL A 248 -6.07 -34.94 7.39
CA VAL A 248 -4.97 -34.73 8.33
C VAL A 248 -5.52 -34.11 9.61
N VAL A 249 -5.30 -34.78 10.73
CA VAL A 249 -5.84 -34.40 12.06
C VAL A 249 -4.75 -34.17 13.10
N ASP A 250 -3.49 -34.22 12.68
CA ASP A 250 -2.29 -34.00 13.48
C ASP A 250 -1.30 -33.24 12.59
N GLY A 251 -1.12 -31.94 12.88
CA GLY A 251 -0.35 -31.04 12.07
C GLY A 251 -1.11 -30.44 10.88
N PHE A 252 -0.34 -29.72 10.05
CA PHE A 252 -0.85 -28.98 8.90
C PHE A 252 -0.94 -29.86 7.65
N ASP A 253 -2.07 -29.80 6.95
CA ASP A 253 -2.22 -30.36 5.61
C ASP A 253 -1.74 -29.36 4.55
N ALA A 254 -0.70 -29.70 3.80
CA ALA A 254 -0.10 -28.79 2.81
C ALA A 254 -1.09 -28.25 1.78
N ALA A 255 -2.04 -29.08 1.32
CA ALA A 255 -3.07 -28.66 0.38
C ALA A 255 -3.99 -27.60 1.01
N SER A 256 -4.47 -27.85 2.22
CA SER A 256 -5.33 -26.92 2.96
C SER A 256 -4.60 -25.62 3.32
N VAL A 257 -3.31 -25.69 3.70
CA VAL A 257 -2.47 -24.50 3.95
C VAL A 257 -2.34 -23.65 2.70
N SER A 258 -2.03 -24.26 1.56
CA SER A 258 -1.94 -23.55 0.27
C SER A 258 -3.28 -22.92 -0.13
N GLU A 259 -4.38 -23.66 0.03
CA GLU A 259 -5.73 -23.20 -0.29
C GLU A 259 -6.11 -22.00 0.60
N GLY A 260 -6.02 -22.15 1.92
CA GLY A 260 -6.35 -21.09 2.87
C GLY A 260 -5.46 -19.85 2.71
N TYR A 261 -4.18 -20.04 2.38
CA TYR A 261 -3.29 -18.93 2.04
C TYR A 261 -3.80 -18.15 0.83
N SER A 262 -4.12 -18.85 -0.27
CA SER A 262 -4.57 -18.22 -1.52
C SER A 262 -5.98 -17.63 -1.45
N GLU A 263 -6.90 -18.27 -0.73
CA GLU A 263 -8.32 -17.89 -0.71
C GLU A 263 -8.61 -16.78 0.31
N VAL A 264 -7.86 -16.73 1.42
CA VAL A 264 -8.17 -15.84 2.54
C VAL A 264 -6.97 -15.01 3.00
N LEU A 265 -5.83 -15.63 3.31
CA LEU A 265 -4.78 -14.89 4.02
C LEU A 265 -4.12 -13.86 3.09
N SER A 266 -3.73 -14.27 1.89
CA SER A 266 -3.06 -13.40 0.91
C SER A 266 -3.96 -12.36 0.25
N THR A 267 -5.27 -12.34 0.55
CA THR A 267 -6.23 -11.40 -0.04
C THR A 267 -6.41 -10.13 0.78
N PHE A 268 -5.81 -10.04 1.97
CA PHE A 268 -5.91 -8.86 2.83
C PHE A 268 -4.57 -8.39 3.36
N MET A 269 -4.49 -7.09 3.58
CA MET A 269 -3.51 -6.44 4.43
C MET A 269 -4.23 -5.64 5.52
N ARG A 270 -3.54 -5.34 6.60
CA ARG A 270 -3.99 -4.47 7.67
C ARG A 270 -3.10 -3.26 7.72
N ARG A 271 -3.68 -2.10 7.44
CA ARG A 271 -2.95 -0.84 7.46
C ARG A 271 -3.19 -0.15 8.79
N ASP A 272 -2.13 -0.06 9.58
CA ASP A 272 -2.07 0.77 10.77
C ASP A 272 -2.21 2.22 10.29
N SER A 273 -3.39 2.82 10.45
CA SER A 273 -3.63 4.19 10.02
C SER A 273 -2.84 5.11 10.94
N TRP A 274 -2.21 6.11 10.34
CA TRP A 274 -1.56 7.17 11.09
C TRP A 274 -2.53 8.32 11.43
N VAL A 275 -3.82 8.07 11.21
CA VAL A 275 -4.91 9.02 11.24
C VAL A 275 -5.67 8.76 12.53
N ALA A 276 -5.45 9.62 13.52
CA ALA A 276 -5.92 9.49 14.89
C ALA A 276 -5.33 8.27 15.67
N PRO A 277 -5.23 8.34 17.00
CA PRO A 277 -4.98 7.13 17.79
C PRO A 277 -6.15 6.16 17.52
N HIS A 278 -5.85 4.87 17.36
CA HIS A 278 -6.81 3.74 17.43
C HIS A 278 -7.37 3.09 16.15
N THR A 279 -6.88 3.34 14.93
CA THR A 279 -7.45 2.64 13.76
C THR A 279 -6.41 1.85 12.95
N SER A 280 -6.52 0.51 12.99
CA SER A 280 -5.93 -0.36 11.97
C SER A 280 -7.06 -0.81 11.06
N SER A 281 -6.95 -0.55 9.76
CA SER A 281 -8.01 -0.86 8.80
C SER A 281 -7.62 -2.10 8.02
N LEU A 282 -8.54 -3.07 7.94
CA LEU A 282 -8.39 -4.18 7.02
C LEU A 282 -8.69 -3.68 5.60
N VAL A 283 -7.76 -3.95 4.68
CA VAL A 283 -7.84 -3.50 3.29
C VAL A 283 -7.64 -4.73 2.40
N PRO A 284 -8.53 -4.97 1.41
CA PRO A 284 -8.32 -6.03 0.45
C PRO A 284 -7.09 -5.72 -0.41
N LEU A 285 -6.28 -6.74 -0.66
CA LEU A 285 -5.24 -6.69 -1.68
C LEU A 285 -5.89 -6.87 -3.05
N THR A 286 -5.41 -6.14 -4.04
CA THR A 286 -5.94 -6.23 -5.40
C THR A 286 -5.61 -7.59 -6.01
N ASP A 287 -6.65 -8.36 -6.36
CA ASP A 287 -6.50 -9.56 -7.19
C ASP A 287 -6.39 -9.14 -8.66
N TYR A 288 -5.14 -8.97 -9.12
CA TYR A 288 -4.85 -8.57 -10.49
C TYR A 288 -5.40 -9.56 -11.51
N ALA A 289 -5.35 -10.87 -11.23
CA ALA A 289 -5.85 -11.87 -12.16
C ALA A 289 -7.38 -11.80 -12.31
N ALA A 290 -8.12 -11.63 -11.21
CA ALA A 290 -9.57 -11.45 -11.26
C ALA A 290 -10.01 -10.15 -11.95
N LEU A 291 -9.16 -9.12 -11.93
CA LEU A 291 -9.37 -7.87 -12.66
C LEU A 291 -8.91 -7.93 -14.14
N GLY A 292 -8.35 -9.04 -14.60
CA GLY A 292 -7.80 -9.16 -15.95
C GLY A 292 -6.59 -8.24 -16.15
N ILE A 293 -5.71 -8.16 -15.15
CA ILE A 293 -4.46 -7.40 -15.21
C ILE A 293 -3.30 -8.39 -15.29
N GLU A 294 -2.54 -8.33 -16.37
CA GLU A 294 -1.26 -9.04 -16.48
C GLU A 294 -0.17 -8.21 -15.80
N MET A 295 0.52 -8.82 -14.84
CA MET A 295 1.70 -8.26 -14.20
C MET A 295 2.95 -8.94 -14.76
N THR A 296 3.84 -8.18 -15.40
CA THR A 296 5.18 -8.65 -15.77
C THR A 296 6.25 -7.99 -14.91
N ARG A 297 7.37 -8.71 -14.73
CA ARG A 297 8.58 -8.22 -14.09
C ARG A 297 9.70 -8.29 -15.12
N ASP A 298 10.34 -7.17 -15.38
CA ASP A 298 11.38 -7.05 -16.40
C ASP A 298 12.57 -6.26 -15.87
N VAL A 299 13.72 -6.49 -16.50
CA VAL A 299 14.97 -5.83 -16.17
C VAL A 299 15.61 -5.34 -17.46
N ILE A 300 15.98 -4.07 -17.48
CA ILE A 300 16.75 -3.47 -18.57
C ILE A 300 18.09 -2.96 -18.07
N GLU A 301 19.07 -2.97 -18.96
CA GLU A 301 20.39 -2.38 -18.72
C GLU A 301 20.45 -1.04 -19.45
N VAL A 302 20.61 0.04 -18.70
CA VAL A 302 20.63 1.41 -19.22
C VAL A 302 21.95 2.03 -18.81
N GLN A 303 22.83 2.21 -19.79
CA GLN A 303 24.22 2.62 -19.58
C GLN A 303 24.96 1.63 -18.66
N ASP A 304 25.20 2.01 -17.40
CA ASP A 304 25.82 1.21 -16.34
C ASP A 304 24.85 0.97 -15.16
N ALA A 305 23.54 1.18 -15.35
CA ALA A 305 22.49 0.85 -14.37
C ALA A 305 21.67 -0.34 -14.84
N ARG A 306 21.42 -1.26 -13.92
CA ARG A 306 20.34 -2.23 -14.00
C ARG A 306 19.06 -1.58 -13.47
N VAL A 307 18.00 -1.55 -14.28
CA VAL A 307 16.70 -1.00 -13.88
C VAL A 307 15.68 -2.11 -13.94
N GLU A 308 15.14 -2.44 -12.78
CA GLU A 308 14.03 -3.37 -12.65
C GLU A 308 12.71 -2.61 -12.63
N TYR A 309 11.68 -3.17 -13.25
CA TYR A 309 10.35 -2.57 -13.27
C TYR A 309 9.26 -3.62 -13.41
N PHE A 310 8.06 -3.22 -13.00
CA PHE A 310 6.85 -4.04 -13.05
C PHE A 310 5.82 -3.34 -13.93
N THR A 311 5.31 -4.06 -14.92
CA THR A 311 4.28 -3.55 -15.83
C THR A 311 2.96 -4.21 -15.50
N TYR A 312 1.94 -3.40 -15.29
CA TYR A 312 0.56 -3.85 -15.04
C TYR A 312 -0.29 -3.47 -16.25
N THR A 313 -0.64 -4.46 -17.06
CA THR A 313 -1.38 -4.29 -18.31
C THR A 313 -2.78 -4.86 -18.18
N PRO A 314 -3.83 -4.01 -18.16
CA PRO A 314 -5.20 -4.48 -18.22
C PRO A 314 -5.54 -5.15 -19.57
N ASP A 315 -6.37 -6.19 -19.54
CA ASP A 315 -6.89 -6.90 -20.71
C ASP A 315 -7.58 -5.96 -21.72
N SER A 316 -8.19 -4.88 -21.21
CA SER A 316 -8.86 -3.85 -22.01
C SER A 316 -7.90 -3.12 -22.97
N VAL A 317 -6.59 -3.11 -22.67
CA VAL A 317 -5.56 -2.44 -23.45
C VAL A 317 -4.43 -3.36 -23.91
N ALA A 318 -4.43 -4.63 -23.51
CA ALA A 318 -3.38 -5.61 -23.87
C ALA A 318 -3.23 -5.80 -25.40
N THR A 319 -4.33 -5.68 -26.15
CA THR A 319 -4.32 -5.74 -27.62
C THR A 319 -4.66 -4.40 -28.27
N ALA A 320 -4.48 -3.29 -27.55
CA ALA A 320 -4.72 -1.97 -28.09
C ALA A 320 -3.80 -1.69 -29.29
N THR A 321 -4.22 -0.75 -30.13
CA THR A 321 -3.39 -0.31 -31.24
C THR A 321 -2.11 0.35 -30.72
N VAL A 322 -1.05 0.31 -31.54
CA VAL A 322 0.19 1.06 -31.27
C VAL A 322 -0.15 2.53 -30.99
N ASP A 323 0.56 3.14 -30.03
CA ASP A 323 0.41 4.54 -29.63
C ASP A 323 -1.02 4.95 -29.24
N SER A 324 -1.73 4.14 -28.42
CA SER A 324 -3.13 4.44 -28.06
C SER A 324 -3.48 4.32 -26.57
N THR A 325 -2.56 3.85 -25.74
CA THR A 325 -2.79 3.59 -24.32
C THR A 325 -1.96 4.51 -23.44
N PRO A 326 -2.56 5.28 -22.52
CA PRO A 326 -1.80 6.07 -21.56
C PRO A 326 -0.90 5.20 -20.68
N VAL A 327 0.20 5.78 -20.20
CA VAL A 327 1.12 5.12 -19.28
C VAL A 327 1.36 6.00 -18.06
N VAL A 328 1.21 5.43 -16.86
CA VAL A 328 1.59 6.06 -15.60
C VAL A 328 2.85 5.37 -15.07
N PHE A 329 3.95 6.12 -15.03
CA PHE A 329 5.15 5.70 -14.30
C PHE A 329 4.96 5.96 -12.80
N LEU A 330 5.21 4.93 -11.99
CA LEU A 330 5.02 4.94 -10.55
C LEU A 330 6.33 4.70 -9.80
N PHE A 331 6.70 5.63 -8.93
CA PHE A 331 7.95 5.59 -8.17
C PHE A 331 7.69 5.42 -6.66
N HIS A 332 8.37 4.46 -6.04
CA HIS A 332 8.19 4.11 -4.62
C HIS A 332 8.98 5.02 -3.66
N GLY A 333 8.56 5.06 -2.39
CA GLY A 333 9.28 5.76 -1.31
C GLY A 333 10.62 5.11 -0.92
N ASN A 334 11.41 5.80 -0.09
CA ASN A 334 12.70 5.27 0.38
C ASN A 334 12.51 4.00 1.23
N GLY A 335 13.28 2.95 0.92
CA GLY A 335 13.17 1.65 1.60
C GLY A 335 11.93 0.84 1.21
N ASN A 336 11.12 1.30 0.26
CA ASN A 336 9.98 0.56 -0.26
C ASN A 336 10.39 -0.28 -1.50
N HIS A 337 9.42 -0.98 -2.09
CA HIS A 337 9.53 -1.80 -3.29
C HIS A 337 8.44 -1.38 -4.30
N ALA A 338 8.73 -1.53 -5.60
CA ALA A 338 7.83 -1.16 -6.68
C ALA A 338 6.47 -1.89 -6.60
N GLU A 339 6.45 -3.20 -6.35
CA GLU A 339 5.20 -3.97 -6.18
C GLU A 339 4.33 -3.45 -5.03
N ALA A 340 4.96 -3.18 -3.87
CA ALA A 340 4.26 -2.70 -2.69
C ALA A 340 3.67 -1.31 -2.94
N GLN A 341 4.41 -0.43 -3.61
CA GLN A 341 3.90 0.89 -4.01
C GLN A 341 2.67 0.75 -4.92
N ALA A 342 2.73 -0.09 -5.95
CA ALA A 342 1.62 -0.34 -6.87
C ALA A 342 0.38 -0.88 -6.15
N SER A 343 0.58 -1.86 -5.25
CA SER A 343 -0.50 -2.44 -4.45
C SER A 343 -1.14 -1.43 -3.49
N ILE A 344 -0.33 -0.67 -2.75
CA ILE A 344 -0.83 0.26 -1.72
C ILE A 344 -1.57 1.48 -2.33
N THR A 345 -1.13 1.94 -3.50
CA THR A 345 -1.73 3.10 -4.18
C THR A 345 -2.85 2.74 -5.14
N GLU A 346 -3.02 1.46 -5.45
CA GLU A 346 -4.02 0.92 -6.37
C GLU A 346 -3.98 1.48 -7.80
N TRP A 347 -2.87 2.08 -8.22
CA TRP A 347 -2.68 2.56 -9.61
C TRP A 347 -3.03 1.48 -10.66
N PRO A 348 -2.63 0.20 -10.52
CA PRO A 348 -3.03 -0.85 -11.45
C PRO A 348 -4.55 -1.09 -11.53
N ARG A 349 -5.25 -1.04 -10.39
CA ARG A 349 -6.72 -1.20 -10.35
C ARG A 349 -7.39 -0.05 -11.10
N ILE A 350 -6.97 1.18 -10.82
CA ILE A 350 -7.48 2.38 -11.50
C ILE A 350 -7.15 2.29 -13.01
N GLY A 351 -5.98 1.76 -13.37
CA GLY A 351 -5.60 1.48 -14.75
C GLY A 351 -6.53 0.52 -15.46
N ALA A 352 -6.99 -0.54 -14.79
CA ALA A 352 -7.97 -1.46 -15.36
C ALA A 352 -9.36 -0.84 -15.52
N GLU A 353 -9.77 0.01 -14.59
CA GLU A 353 -11.05 0.72 -14.64
C GLU A 353 -11.09 1.79 -15.74
N GLU A 354 -9.97 2.47 -15.97
CA GLU A 354 -9.90 3.68 -16.81
C GLU A 354 -9.10 3.49 -18.11
N GLY A 355 -8.48 2.31 -18.30
CA GLY A 355 -7.84 1.92 -19.56
C GLY A 355 -6.44 2.49 -19.77
N PHE A 356 -5.57 2.41 -18.75
CA PHE A 356 -4.15 2.76 -18.87
C PHE A 356 -3.21 1.71 -18.27
N ILE A 357 -1.94 1.76 -18.65
CA ILE A 357 -0.89 0.88 -18.14
C ILE A 357 -0.17 1.56 -16.98
N THR A 358 0.04 0.83 -15.89
CA THR A 358 0.91 1.28 -14.79
C THR A 358 2.27 0.61 -14.94
N VAL A 359 3.34 1.39 -14.82
CA VAL A 359 4.71 0.89 -14.77
C VAL A 359 5.34 1.33 -13.46
N SER A 360 5.59 0.40 -12.53
CA SER A 360 6.28 0.73 -11.29
C SER A 360 7.78 0.42 -11.39
N VAL A 361 8.62 1.43 -11.16
CA VAL A 361 10.07 1.34 -11.36
C VAL A 361 10.79 1.13 -10.03
N GLN A 362 11.59 0.08 -9.96
CA GLN A 362 12.43 -0.27 -8.81
C GLN A 362 13.78 0.46 -8.87
N ASP A 363 14.37 0.75 -7.70
CA ASP A 363 15.71 1.36 -7.54
C ASP A 363 15.91 2.69 -8.29
N HIS A 364 14.82 3.41 -8.57
CA HIS A 364 14.83 4.63 -9.37
C HIS A 364 15.80 5.70 -8.85
N ALA A 365 16.00 5.79 -7.54
CA ALA A 365 16.95 6.72 -6.93
C ALA A 365 18.42 6.37 -7.21
N ALA A 366 18.75 5.08 -7.37
CA ALA A 366 20.11 4.63 -7.71
C ALA A 366 20.42 4.83 -9.21
N VAL A 367 19.38 4.82 -10.05
CA VAL A 367 19.50 5.12 -11.48
C VAL A 367 19.78 6.61 -11.70
N GLY A 368 18.98 7.49 -11.11
CA GLY A 368 19.14 8.94 -11.24
C GLY A 368 17.87 9.71 -10.89
N MET A 369 18.02 10.85 -10.20
CA MET A 369 16.88 11.67 -9.76
C MET A 369 16.43 12.64 -10.85
N GLY A 370 15.58 12.15 -11.77
CA GLY A 370 15.03 12.92 -12.90
C GLY A 370 16.01 13.25 -14.03
N ASP A 371 17.25 12.75 -13.99
CA ASP A 371 18.29 13.09 -14.95
C ASP A 371 18.17 12.34 -16.30
N GLU A 372 19.13 12.57 -17.19
CA GLU A 372 19.20 11.93 -18.52
C GLU A 372 19.32 10.39 -18.44
N ARG A 373 19.86 9.84 -17.35
CA ARG A 373 20.00 8.39 -17.17
C ARG A 373 18.65 7.78 -16.82
N MET A 374 17.89 8.41 -15.92
CA MET A 374 16.49 8.02 -15.70
C MET A 374 15.69 8.18 -16.98
N ARG A 375 15.83 9.29 -17.71
CA ARG A 375 15.14 9.49 -18.99
C ARG A 375 15.40 8.33 -19.96
N ALA A 376 16.66 7.95 -20.16
CA ALA A 376 17.02 6.84 -21.02
C ALA A 376 16.40 5.51 -20.56
N ALA A 377 16.24 5.33 -19.24
CA ALA A 377 15.57 4.15 -18.71
C ALA A 377 14.07 4.15 -19.01
N LEU A 378 13.38 5.28 -18.80
CA LEU A 378 11.96 5.39 -19.14
C LEU A 378 11.72 5.21 -20.63
N ASP A 379 12.55 5.80 -21.50
CA ASP A 379 12.45 5.61 -22.95
C ASP A 379 12.63 4.12 -23.31
N SER A 380 13.60 3.43 -22.71
CA SER A 380 13.84 1.99 -22.94
C SER A 380 12.70 1.11 -22.43
N ILE A 381 12.01 1.51 -21.35
CA ILE A 381 10.80 0.82 -20.89
C ILE A 381 9.63 1.07 -21.86
N LEU A 382 9.43 2.30 -22.33
CA LEU A 382 8.37 2.60 -23.29
C LEU A 382 8.55 1.81 -24.60
N GLU A 383 9.79 1.55 -25.04
CA GLU A 383 10.07 0.69 -26.20
C GLU A 383 9.58 -0.76 -26.02
N THR A 384 9.40 -1.24 -24.79
CA THR A 384 8.84 -2.58 -24.52
C THR A 384 7.30 -2.61 -24.53
N ILE A 385 6.66 -1.43 -24.56
CA ILE A 385 5.20 -1.26 -24.48
C ILE A 385 4.71 -0.63 -25.79
N PRO A 386 4.49 -1.41 -26.87
CA PRO A 386 4.17 -0.86 -28.19
C PRO A 386 2.85 -0.08 -28.25
N GLN A 387 1.91 -0.33 -27.34
CA GLN A 387 0.67 0.42 -27.23
C GLN A 387 0.80 1.76 -26.48
N ALA A 388 1.95 2.05 -25.87
CA ALA A 388 2.15 3.28 -25.09
C ALA A 388 1.95 4.53 -25.95
N ASP A 389 0.98 5.36 -25.60
CA ASP A 389 0.72 6.63 -26.24
C ASP A 389 1.73 7.67 -25.76
N SER A 390 2.69 7.99 -26.64
CA SER A 390 3.72 9.01 -26.39
C SER A 390 3.17 10.41 -26.04
N THR A 391 1.90 10.69 -26.30
CA THR A 391 1.24 11.95 -25.92
C THR A 391 0.64 11.92 -24.50
N ARG A 392 0.46 10.74 -23.90
CA ARG A 392 -0.21 10.54 -22.59
C ARG A 392 0.65 9.69 -21.64
N ILE A 393 1.85 10.20 -21.37
CA ILE A 393 2.77 9.66 -20.39
C ILE A 393 2.71 10.51 -19.11
N TYR A 394 2.55 9.88 -17.95
CA TYR A 394 2.48 10.57 -16.66
C TYR A 394 3.50 10.01 -15.67
N ALA A 395 3.86 10.80 -14.66
CA ALA A 395 4.69 10.34 -13.55
C ALA A 395 4.00 10.61 -12.21
N SER A 396 3.94 9.59 -11.36
CA SER A 396 3.48 9.70 -9.98
C SER A 396 4.43 8.96 -9.04
N GLY A 397 4.42 9.34 -7.77
CA GLY A 397 5.19 8.62 -6.77
C GLY A 397 5.03 9.23 -5.40
N PHE A 398 5.38 8.43 -4.39
CA PHE A 398 5.23 8.78 -2.99
C PHE A 398 6.59 9.08 -2.35
N SER A 399 6.68 10.12 -1.50
CA SER A 399 7.88 10.45 -0.72
C SER A 399 9.12 10.66 -1.61
N MET A 400 10.13 9.79 -1.54
CA MET A 400 11.27 9.78 -2.49
C MET A 400 10.83 9.64 -3.95
N GLY A 401 9.80 8.85 -4.23
CA GLY A 401 9.18 8.75 -5.56
C GLY A 401 8.38 10.00 -5.96
N GLY A 402 7.85 10.73 -4.97
CA GLY A 402 7.27 12.06 -5.21
C GLY A 402 8.35 13.05 -5.63
N ARG A 403 9.52 13.01 -4.98
CA ARG A 403 10.70 13.78 -5.40
C ARG A 403 11.17 13.40 -6.80
N GLN A 404 11.12 12.11 -7.15
CA GLN A 404 11.42 11.63 -8.50
C GLN A 404 10.47 12.24 -9.54
N SER A 405 9.17 12.22 -9.26
CA SER A 405 8.14 12.81 -10.12
C SER A 405 8.35 14.32 -10.31
N TRP A 406 8.64 15.05 -9.24
CA TRP A 406 9.02 16.47 -9.31
C TRP A 406 10.28 16.70 -10.15
N SER A 407 11.31 15.89 -9.96
CA SER A 407 12.60 16.06 -10.65
C SER A 407 12.47 15.75 -12.15
N LEU A 408 11.73 14.69 -12.50
CA LEU A 408 11.36 14.37 -13.87
C LEU A 408 10.56 15.50 -14.51
N GLY A 409 9.56 16.04 -13.81
CA GLY A 409 8.78 17.17 -14.30
C GLY A 409 9.62 18.42 -14.56
N ALA A 410 10.65 18.67 -13.75
CA ALA A 410 11.55 19.80 -13.93
C ALA A 410 12.56 19.60 -15.08
N LEU A 411 13.19 18.43 -15.15
CA LEU A 411 14.32 18.16 -16.05
C LEU A 411 13.93 17.57 -17.40
N GLN A 412 12.83 16.83 -17.46
CA GLN A 412 12.34 16.05 -18.60
C GLN A 412 10.89 16.42 -18.94
N THR A 413 10.52 17.70 -18.80
CA THR A 413 9.13 18.18 -18.92
C THR A 413 8.46 17.71 -20.20
N GLU A 414 9.18 17.67 -21.31
CA GLU A 414 8.70 17.31 -22.65
C GLU A 414 8.22 15.85 -22.78
N LEU A 415 8.55 14.97 -21.83
CA LEU A 415 8.07 13.59 -21.84
C LEU A 415 6.65 13.48 -21.28
N PHE A 416 6.28 14.30 -20.30
CA PHE A 416 5.10 14.03 -19.47
C PHE A 416 3.92 14.92 -19.81
N ALA A 417 2.73 14.36 -20.02
CA ALA A 417 1.49 15.11 -20.12
C ALA A 417 1.06 15.71 -18.77
N GLY A 418 1.51 15.13 -17.66
CA GLY A 418 1.31 15.66 -16.31
C GLY A 418 2.05 14.83 -15.26
N ILE A 419 2.17 15.38 -14.05
CA ILE A 419 2.77 14.69 -12.90
C ILE A 419 1.85 14.72 -11.68
N ALA A 420 1.93 13.69 -10.85
CA ALA A 420 1.23 13.56 -9.57
C ALA A 420 2.16 13.12 -8.42
N PRO A 421 3.14 13.94 -8.01
CA PRO A 421 3.89 13.72 -6.78
C PRO A 421 2.98 13.72 -5.53
N THR A 422 3.18 12.76 -4.63
CA THR A 422 2.46 12.69 -3.34
C THR A 422 3.42 12.64 -2.17
N ASN A 423 3.17 13.49 -1.17
CA ASN A 423 3.92 13.61 0.09
C ASN A 423 5.45 13.65 -0.11
N GLY A 424 5.92 14.18 -1.25
CA GLY A 424 7.30 14.11 -1.68
C GLY A 424 8.18 15.15 -1.01
N VAL A 425 9.47 14.83 -0.77
CA VAL A 425 10.45 15.80 -0.26
C VAL A 425 10.79 16.83 -1.34
N PHE A 426 10.69 18.11 -0.99
CA PHE A 426 10.78 19.22 -1.93
C PHE A 426 12.16 19.88 -2.00
N ALA A 427 12.72 19.87 -3.22
CA ALA A 427 13.67 20.84 -3.77
C ALA A 427 13.98 20.36 -5.22
N PRO A 428 12.99 20.37 -6.13
CA PRO A 428 13.28 19.99 -7.51
C PRO A 428 14.37 20.92 -8.08
N PRO A 429 15.20 20.41 -8.99
CA PRO A 429 16.11 21.26 -9.75
C PRO A 429 15.31 22.33 -10.52
N ALA A 430 15.99 23.42 -10.90
CA ALA A 430 15.40 24.40 -11.80
C ALA A 430 14.98 23.71 -13.11
N SER A 431 13.81 24.10 -13.63
CA SER A 431 13.32 23.52 -14.87
C SER A 431 14.26 23.82 -16.03
N THR A 432 14.41 22.86 -16.94
CA THR A 432 15.29 22.97 -18.12
C THR A 432 14.65 23.69 -19.30
N ASN A 433 13.34 23.95 -19.23
CA ASN A 433 12.55 24.59 -20.30
C ASN A 433 11.32 25.34 -19.74
N ASP A 434 10.65 26.09 -20.63
CA ASP A 434 9.45 26.87 -20.32
C ASP A 434 8.14 26.14 -20.68
N LEU A 435 8.18 24.84 -20.99
CA LEU A 435 6.96 24.09 -21.33
C LEU A 435 6.03 24.04 -20.10
N ARG A 436 4.73 24.17 -20.32
CA ARG A 436 3.73 23.94 -19.25
C ARG A 436 3.73 22.47 -18.83
N LEU A 437 3.35 22.23 -17.57
CA LEU A 437 3.27 20.89 -16.99
C LEU A 437 2.12 20.81 -15.98
N PRO A 438 0.98 20.21 -16.36
CA PRO A 438 -0.11 19.90 -15.45
C PRO A 438 0.41 19.15 -14.23
N THR A 439 0.08 19.67 -13.05
CA THR A 439 0.67 19.18 -11.80
C THR A 439 -0.40 18.95 -10.75
N PHE A 440 -0.56 17.70 -10.36
CA PHE A 440 -1.23 17.33 -9.13
C PHE A 440 -0.19 17.21 -8.01
N TYR A 441 -0.47 17.70 -6.81
CA TYR A 441 0.37 17.46 -5.65
C TYR A 441 -0.48 17.16 -4.42
N ALA A 442 -0.13 16.15 -3.64
CA ALA A 442 -0.78 15.87 -2.37
C ALA A 442 0.15 16.00 -1.17
N GLY A 443 -0.29 16.64 -0.09
CA GLY A 443 0.46 16.74 1.17
C GLY A 443 -0.35 16.26 2.38
N ALA A 444 0.35 15.84 3.44
CA ALA A 444 -0.27 15.45 4.70
C ALA A 444 0.11 16.38 5.88
N PRO A 445 -0.87 16.92 6.60
CA PRO A 445 -0.65 17.88 7.68
C PRO A 445 -0.04 17.24 8.93
N LEU A 446 -0.26 15.94 9.19
CA LEU A 446 0.29 15.28 10.38
C LEU A 446 1.67 14.62 10.13
N GLY A 447 2.15 14.62 8.89
CA GLY A 447 3.44 14.04 8.53
C GLY A 447 4.62 14.75 9.22
N PRO A 448 5.74 14.05 9.50
CA PRO A 448 6.92 14.65 10.15
C PRO A 448 7.72 15.58 9.23
N PHE A 449 7.39 15.63 7.94
CA PHE A 449 8.06 16.47 6.94
C PHE A 449 7.26 17.74 6.60
N ASP A 450 7.96 18.74 6.07
CA ASP A 450 7.37 19.95 5.50
C ASP A 450 6.73 19.60 4.14
N GLU A 451 5.52 19.05 4.19
CA GLU A 451 4.73 18.63 3.01
C GLU A 451 3.68 19.66 2.57
N LEU A 452 3.48 20.70 3.38
CA LEU A 452 2.57 21.81 3.11
C LEU A 452 3.36 23.12 3.18
N PRO A 453 3.01 24.14 2.38
CA PRO A 453 3.68 25.42 2.42
C PRO A 453 3.55 26.05 3.81
N SER A 454 4.64 26.63 4.30
CA SER A 454 4.67 27.33 5.58
C SER A 454 4.06 26.56 6.78
N LYS A 455 4.07 25.22 6.78
CA LYS A 455 3.46 24.33 7.79
C LYS A 455 3.86 24.66 9.24
N ASN A 456 5.08 25.15 9.43
CA ASN A 456 5.64 25.54 10.73
C ASN A 456 5.75 27.07 10.91
N GLY A 457 4.95 27.85 10.16
CA GLY A 457 4.94 29.32 10.19
C GLY A 457 6.18 29.97 9.57
N THR A 458 7.03 29.18 8.88
CA THR A 458 8.23 29.65 8.18
C THR A 458 8.20 29.12 6.76
N ALA A 459 8.58 29.95 5.78
CA ALA A 459 8.68 29.55 4.39
C ALA A 459 9.59 28.31 4.23
N SER A 460 9.14 27.39 3.37
CA SER A 460 9.74 26.10 3.11
C SER A 460 10.05 25.94 1.62
N THR A 461 10.71 24.84 1.24
CA THR A 461 10.93 24.50 -0.16
C THR A 461 9.63 24.15 -0.91
N VAL A 462 8.54 23.85 -0.20
CA VAL A 462 7.19 23.72 -0.77
C VAL A 462 6.73 25.06 -1.32
N ASP A 463 6.92 26.15 -0.56
CA ASP A 463 6.55 27.50 -0.97
C ASP A 463 7.25 27.90 -2.28
N GLU A 464 8.55 27.63 -2.39
CA GLU A 464 9.34 27.89 -3.59
C GLU A 464 8.88 27.02 -4.79
N THR A 465 8.58 25.74 -4.53
CA THR A 465 8.12 24.81 -5.58
C THR A 465 6.74 25.20 -6.10
N LEU A 466 5.81 25.59 -5.23
CA LEU A 466 4.48 26.08 -5.62
C LEU A 466 4.59 27.38 -6.40
N ALA A 467 5.44 28.33 -5.96
CA ALA A 467 5.69 29.56 -6.69
C ALA A 467 6.14 29.28 -8.14
N SER A 468 7.14 28.41 -8.30
CA SER A 468 7.65 28.02 -9.62
C SER A 468 6.60 27.27 -10.45
N THR A 469 5.80 26.40 -9.84
CA THR A 469 4.78 25.59 -10.52
C THR A 469 3.63 26.47 -11.02
N PHE A 470 3.16 27.42 -10.21
CA PHE A 470 2.14 28.38 -10.59
C PHE A 470 2.60 29.32 -11.70
N ALA A 471 3.83 29.83 -11.64
CA ALA A 471 4.38 30.67 -12.70
C ALA A 471 4.52 29.89 -14.02
N LYS A 472 5.10 28.68 -13.97
CA LYS A 472 5.29 27.81 -15.16
C LYS A 472 3.97 27.47 -15.85
N ASN A 473 2.89 27.30 -15.09
CA ASN A 473 1.57 26.97 -15.62
C ASN A 473 0.66 28.18 -15.87
N GLY A 474 1.15 29.41 -15.69
CA GLY A 474 0.38 30.62 -16.00
C GLY A 474 -0.74 30.94 -15.01
N ILE A 475 -0.67 30.41 -13.79
CA ILE A 475 -1.62 30.68 -12.71
C ILE A 475 -1.32 32.05 -12.10
N THR A 476 -0.09 32.25 -11.62
CA THR A 476 0.39 33.52 -11.07
C THR A 476 1.91 33.54 -10.94
N ASP A 477 2.53 34.70 -11.16
CA ASP A 477 3.97 34.94 -10.96
C ASP A 477 4.31 35.48 -9.57
N SER A 478 3.29 35.76 -8.74
CA SER A 478 3.44 36.45 -7.46
C SER A 478 2.97 35.62 -6.28
N TYR A 479 2.92 34.29 -6.42
CA TYR A 479 2.54 33.43 -5.31
C TYR A 479 3.46 33.68 -4.10
N THR A 480 2.82 33.90 -2.96
CA THR A 480 3.43 33.96 -1.64
C THR A 480 2.37 33.42 -0.70
N PHE A 481 2.75 32.53 0.21
CA PHE A 481 1.79 31.92 1.12
C PHE A 481 1.06 32.98 1.95
N ASP A 482 -0.27 33.02 1.83
CA ASP A 482 -1.16 33.90 2.57
C ASP A 482 -2.25 33.07 3.29
N ALA A 483 -2.03 32.82 4.59
CA ALA A 483 -2.96 32.08 5.42
C ALA A 483 -4.35 32.73 5.57
N GLU A 484 -4.49 34.03 5.29
CA GLU A 484 -5.80 34.70 5.26
C GLU A 484 -6.58 34.37 3.98
N ALA A 485 -5.87 34.11 2.87
CA ALA A 485 -6.48 33.72 1.60
C ALA A 485 -6.89 32.23 1.60
N ASP A 486 -6.00 31.36 2.07
CA ASP A 486 -6.27 29.94 2.30
C ASP A 486 -5.30 29.40 3.37
N PRO A 487 -5.79 28.77 4.45
CA PRO A 487 -4.94 28.36 5.57
C PRO A 487 -4.02 27.17 5.27
N VAL A 488 -4.23 26.45 4.16
CA VAL A 488 -3.47 25.24 3.80
C VAL A 488 -2.46 25.55 2.71
N TRP A 489 -2.91 26.17 1.63
CA TRP A 489 -2.12 26.42 0.43
C TRP A 489 -1.72 27.88 0.25
N GLY A 490 -2.22 28.79 1.09
CA GLY A 490 -1.87 30.20 1.03
C GLY A 490 -2.43 30.96 -0.17
N ILE A 491 -3.31 30.32 -0.95
CA ILE A 491 -3.98 30.88 -2.12
C ILE A 491 -5.35 30.23 -2.30
N ALA A 492 -6.37 31.05 -2.48
CA ALA A 492 -7.74 30.59 -2.67
C ALA A 492 -7.87 29.80 -3.98
N PRO A 493 -8.54 28.63 -3.98
CA PRO A 493 -8.76 27.85 -5.18
C PRO A 493 -9.88 28.42 -6.05
N ASP A 494 -9.85 28.09 -7.34
CA ASP A 494 -10.98 28.33 -8.25
C ASP A 494 -12.12 27.33 -8.02
N ARG A 495 -11.75 26.10 -7.64
CA ARG A 495 -12.69 25.01 -7.33
C ARG A 495 -12.08 24.05 -6.30
N THR A 496 -12.93 23.46 -5.47
CA THR A 496 -12.57 22.34 -4.58
C THR A 496 -13.44 21.11 -4.88
N ALA A 497 -12.83 19.92 -4.85
CA ALA A 497 -13.54 18.64 -4.83
C ALA A 497 -13.09 17.83 -3.59
N SER A 498 -13.98 17.00 -3.06
CA SER A 498 -13.70 16.18 -1.88
C SER A 498 -13.87 14.71 -2.22
N TYR A 499 -12.92 13.91 -1.75
CA TYR A 499 -12.86 12.46 -1.89
C TYR A 499 -12.77 11.85 -0.49
N THR A 500 -13.31 10.65 -0.32
CA THR A 500 -13.30 9.94 0.96
C THR A 500 -12.81 8.54 0.72
N SER A 501 -11.86 8.08 1.52
CA SER A 501 -11.39 6.71 1.43
C SER A 501 -12.51 5.74 1.83
N PRO A 502 -12.72 4.64 1.10
CA PRO A 502 -13.65 3.59 1.53
C PRO A 502 -13.10 2.77 2.71
N TYR A 503 -11.79 2.86 2.97
CA TYR A 503 -11.09 2.03 3.97
C TYR A 503 -10.60 2.82 5.17
N PHE A 504 -10.38 4.12 5.01
CA PHE A 504 -9.79 4.98 6.04
C PHE A 504 -10.75 6.13 6.33
N GLU A 505 -10.79 6.58 7.57
CA GLU A 505 -11.48 7.82 7.96
C GLU A 505 -10.65 9.04 7.54
N VAL A 506 -10.27 9.11 6.25
CA VAL A 506 -9.50 10.20 5.65
C VAL A 506 -10.35 10.86 4.57
N GLN A 507 -10.51 12.17 4.70
CA GLN A 507 -11.01 13.04 3.64
C GLN A 507 -9.82 13.66 2.89
N THR A 508 -9.86 13.56 1.57
CA THR A 508 -8.92 14.21 0.66
C THR A 508 -9.65 15.34 -0.05
N ASP A 509 -9.28 16.59 0.23
CA ASP A 509 -9.78 17.75 -0.52
C ASP A 509 -8.77 18.17 -1.58
N VAL A 510 -9.24 18.38 -2.80
CA VAL A 510 -8.43 18.78 -3.96
C VAL A 510 -8.86 20.18 -4.41
N ASN A 511 -7.92 21.11 -4.34
CA ASN A 511 -8.04 22.48 -4.76
C ASN A 511 -7.47 22.66 -6.17
N TYR A 512 -8.30 23.12 -7.11
CA TYR A 512 -7.95 23.32 -8.51
C TYR A 512 -7.68 24.80 -8.77
N TYR A 513 -6.64 25.08 -9.56
CA TYR A 513 -6.17 26.41 -9.91
C TYR A 513 -6.08 26.54 -11.43
N ALA A 514 -6.79 27.54 -11.95
CA ALA A 514 -6.92 27.78 -13.38
C ALA A 514 -6.00 28.89 -13.89
N ASP A 515 -5.53 28.75 -15.12
CA ASP A 515 -4.81 29.81 -15.81
C ASP A 515 -5.77 30.93 -16.29
N ALA A 516 -5.21 31.94 -16.96
CA ALA A 516 -6.00 33.08 -17.47
C ALA A 516 -7.09 32.68 -18.49
N ASP A 517 -6.96 31.52 -19.14
CA ASP A 517 -7.94 30.97 -20.08
C ASP A 517 -8.97 30.06 -19.39
N GLY A 518 -8.89 29.91 -18.07
CA GLY A 518 -9.78 29.08 -17.26
C GLY A 518 -9.45 27.59 -17.28
N GLN A 519 -8.23 27.24 -17.69
CA GLN A 519 -7.76 25.85 -17.72
C GLN A 519 -7.17 25.46 -16.38
N GLU A 520 -7.77 24.49 -15.69
CA GLU A 520 -7.27 23.97 -14.40
C GLU A 520 -5.95 23.22 -14.60
N MET A 521 -4.80 23.89 -14.42
CA MET A 521 -3.47 23.32 -14.72
C MET A 521 -2.74 22.82 -13.48
N VAL A 522 -3.20 23.19 -12.29
CA VAL A 522 -2.61 22.74 -11.01
C VAL A 522 -3.72 22.28 -10.07
N ALA A 523 -3.53 21.12 -9.45
CA ALA A 523 -4.41 20.56 -8.44
C ALA A 523 -3.62 20.23 -7.16
N LEU A 524 -4.01 20.80 -6.03
CA LEU A 524 -3.35 20.62 -4.74
C LEU A 524 -4.28 19.90 -3.77
N ALA A 525 -3.88 18.72 -3.32
CA ALA A 525 -4.67 17.84 -2.47
C ALA A 525 -4.14 17.82 -1.03
N ILE A 526 -5.05 17.95 -0.06
CA ILE A 526 -4.75 17.76 1.36
C ILE A 526 -5.46 16.52 1.89
N ASN A 527 -4.70 15.64 2.53
CA ASN A 527 -5.22 14.49 3.26
C ASN A 527 -5.39 14.89 4.74
N HIS A 528 -6.56 15.42 5.11
CA HIS A 528 -6.77 16.24 6.33
C HIS A 528 -6.26 15.63 7.63
N ASP A 529 -6.47 14.34 7.84
CA ASP A 529 -6.09 13.68 9.08
C ASP A 529 -4.96 12.65 8.86
N ALA A 530 -4.29 12.67 7.72
CA ALA A 530 -3.22 11.74 7.40
C ALA A 530 -1.84 12.21 7.89
N THR A 531 -0.95 11.24 8.13
CA THR A 531 0.50 11.48 8.19
C THR A 531 1.16 11.19 6.84
N HIS A 532 2.46 10.92 6.83
CA HIS A 532 3.25 10.58 5.65
C HIS A 532 2.93 9.17 5.15
N GLU A 533 1.84 9.02 4.42
CA GLU A 533 1.31 7.73 3.99
C GLU A 533 0.73 7.79 2.56
N PRO A 534 0.99 6.79 1.70
CA PRO A 534 0.36 6.71 0.39
C PRO A 534 -1.08 6.18 0.50
N LEU A 535 -2.05 6.85 -0.10
CA LEU A 535 -3.47 6.48 -0.04
C LEU A 535 -4.06 6.33 -1.43
N SER A 536 -4.85 5.27 -1.66
CA SER A 536 -5.48 5.05 -2.97
C SER A 536 -6.51 6.12 -3.33
N VAL A 537 -7.23 6.69 -2.35
CA VAL A 537 -8.12 7.84 -2.58
C VAL A 537 -7.39 9.07 -3.15
N THR A 538 -6.13 9.29 -2.75
CA THR A 538 -5.29 10.34 -3.31
C THR A 538 -4.92 10.01 -4.76
N THR A 539 -4.69 8.74 -5.07
CA THR A 539 -4.42 8.26 -6.42
C THR A 539 -5.61 8.44 -7.36
N GLU A 540 -6.81 8.10 -6.91
CA GLU A 540 -8.05 8.30 -7.68
C GLU A 540 -8.23 9.79 -8.03
N ALA A 541 -8.07 10.67 -7.04
CA ALA A 541 -8.10 12.10 -7.23
C ALA A 541 -7.01 12.61 -8.20
N ALA A 542 -5.82 12.01 -8.15
CA ALA A 542 -4.73 12.34 -9.06
C ALA A 542 -5.05 11.94 -10.51
N TRP A 543 -5.58 10.73 -10.72
CA TRP A 543 -5.99 10.30 -12.06
C TRP A 543 -7.12 11.15 -12.62
N ASP A 544 -8.11 11.48 -11.78
CA ASP A 544 -9.24 12.35 -12.15
C ASP A 544 -8.77 13.69 -12.74
N PHE A 545 -7.63 14.20 -12.28
CA PHE A 545 -6.97 15.37 -12.85
C PHE A 545 -6.12 15.02 -14.08
N LEU A 546 -5.21 14.03 -13.99
CA LEU A 546 -4.21 13.75 -15.02
C LEU A 546 -4.83 13.33 -16.37
N GLN A 547 -5.94 12.61 -16.35
CA GLN A 547 -6.57 12.04 -17.54
C GLN A 547 -6.98 13.09 -18.59
N ASP A 548 -7.17 14.34 -18.17
CA ASP A 548 -7.59 15.43 -19.05
C ASP A 548 -6.45 15.95 -19.95
N PHE A 549 -5.20 15.53 -19.73
CA PHE A 549 -4.04 16.12 -20.40
C PHE A 549 -3.35 15.18 -21.37
N SER A 550 -2.90 15.73 -22.49
CA SER A 550 -1.88 15.13 -23.36
C SER A 550 -0.86 16.16 -23.82
N ARG A 551 0.16 15.69 -24.54
CA ARG A 551 1.22 16.52 -25.12
C ARG A 551 1.16 16.49 -26.65
N ALA A 552 1.12 17.67 -27.27
CA ALA A 552 1.25 17.83 -28.71
C ALA A 552 2.71 17.63 -29.18
N ALA A 553 2.90 17.48 -30.49
CA ALA A 553 4.22 17.25 -31.09
C ALA A 553 5.23 18.38 -30.85
N ASP A 554 4.77 19.61 -30.57
CA ASP A 554 5.63 20.75 -30.20
C ASP A 554 5.89 20.87 -28.70
N GLY A 555 5.39 19.91 -27.91
CA GLY A 555 5.48 19.90 -26.46
C GLY A 555 4.41 20.73 -25.75
N SER A 556 3.47 21.37 -26.44
CA SER A 556 2.37 22.06 -25.76
C SER A 556 1.36 21.08 -25.15
N ILE A 557 0.62 21.53 -24.14
CA ILE A 557 -0.43 20.73 -23.48
C ILE A 557 -1.74 20.87 -24.25
N VAL A 558 -2.42 19.75 -24.47
CA VAL A 558 -3.78 19.69 -25.00
C VAL A 558 -4.68 19.16 -23.89
N ILE A 559 -5.79 19.85 -23.64
CA ILE A 559 -6.76 19.53 -22.58
C ILE A 559 -8.05 18.97 -23.20
N GLY A 560 -8.55 17.87 -22.62
CA GLY A 560 -9.60 17.03 -23.18
C GLY A 560 -9.07 16.07 -24.24
N ASP A 561 -9.93 15.22 -24.79
CA ASP A 561 -9.52 14.17 -25.75
C ASP A 561 -8.69 14.74 -26.92
N PRO A 562 -7.40 14.38 -27.04
CA PRO A 562 -6.67 14.53 -28.27
C PRO A 562 -7.05 13.32 -29.11
N VAL A 563 -8.10 13.45 -29.92
CA VAL A 563 -8.42 12.45 -30.94
C VAL A 563 -7.20 12.33 -31.88
N PRO A 564 -6.57 11.14 -32.04
CA PRO A 564 -5.62 10.94 -33.12
C PRO A 564 -6.34 11.19 -34.44
N THR A 565 -5.88 12.20 -35.18
CA THR A 565 -6.37 12.49 -36.53
C THR A 565 -5.80 11.46 -37.51
N ALA A 566 -6.41 10.28 -37.58
CA ALA A 566 -6.20 9.36 -38.69
C ALA A 566 -7.05 9.80 -39.91
N PRO A 567 -6.52 9.76 -41.15
CA PRO A 567 -7.20 10.25 -42.35
C PRO A 567 -8.43 9.38 -42.72
N PRO A 568 -9.41 9.91 -43.48
CA PRO A 568 -10.71 9.26 -43.64
C PRO A 568 -10.61 8.03 -44.53
N GLU A 569 -10.72 6.84 -43.93
CA GLU A 569 -11.05 5.63 -44.69
C GLU A 569 -12.57 5.57 -44.93
N THR A 570 -12.94 5.76 -46.19
CA THR A 570 -14.31 5.62 -46.69
C THR A 570 -14.67 4.14 -46.84
N THR A 571 -15.59 3.62 -46.02
CA THR A 571 -16.32 2.38 -46.35
C THR A 571 -17.79 2.46 -45.88
N PRO A 572 -18.79 2.19 -46.76
CA PRO A 572 -20.22 2.42 -46.50
C PRO A 572 -20.86 1.34 -45.59
N PRO A 573 -22.04 1.62 -45.00
CA PRO A 573 -22.60 0.80 -43.93
C PRO A 573 -23.13 -0.55 -44.41
N ALA A 574 -22.75 -1.62 -43.70
CA ALA A 574 -23.32 -2.95 -43.86
C ALA A 574 -24.66 -3.05 -43.11
N THR A 575 -25.64 -3.58 -43.82
CA THR A 575 -27.06 -3.73 -43.48
C THR A 575 -27.33 -4.75 -42.36
N THR A 576 -28.16 -4.38 -41.39
CA THR A 576 -28.75 -5.27 -40.37
C THR A 576 -29.98 -6.03 -40.90
N PRO A 577 -30.15 -7.33 -40.58
CA PRO A 577 -31.46 -8.01 -40.57
C PRO A 577 -32.03 -8.20 -39.15
N PRO A 578 -33.36 -8.31 -39.00
CA PRO A 578 -34.10 -7.82 -37.83
C PRO A 578 -34.24 -8.82 -36.66
N ALA A 579 -34.38 -8.24 -35.46
CA ALA A 579 -34.75 -8.92 -34.22
C ALA A 579 -36.19 -9.44 -34.26
N THR A 580 -36.40 -10.67 -33.77
CA THR A 580 -37.73 -11.25 -33.57
C THR A 580 -38.15 -11.02 -32.12
N ALA A 581 -39.31 -10.38 -31.95
CA ALA A 581 -39.93 -10.10 -30.66
C ALA A 581 -40.63 -11.35 -30.09
N THR A 582 -40.57 -11.54 -28.78
CA THR A 582 -41.65 -12.24 -28.05
C THR A 582 -41.81 -11.63 -26.66
N ALA A 583 -43.05 -11.20 -26.40
CA ALA A 583 -43.49 -10.51 -25.20
C ALA A 583 -44.21 -11.46 -24.25
N THR A 584 -44.03 -11.29 -22.94
CA THR A 584 -45.04 -11.61 -21.90
C THR A 584 -44.63 -10.91 -20.59
N GLN A 585 -45.26 -9.77 -20.27
CA GLN A 585 -46.31 -9.57 -19.24
C GLN A 585 -45.82 -9.64 -17.79
N GLN A 586 -45.80 -8.45 -17.17
CA GLN A 586 -45.57 -8.19 -15.75
C GLN A 586 -46.93 -7.92 -15.06
N PRO A 587 -47.22 -8.49 -13.88
CA PRO A 587 -48.34 -8.05 -13.05
C PRO A 587 -47.92 -6.93 -12.10
N THR A 588 -48.74 -5.90 -12.06
CA THR A 588 -48.75 -4.81 -11.07
C THR A 588 -49.26 -5.26 -9.71
N THR A 589 -48.56 -4.91 -8.64
CA THR A 589 -49.15 -4.73 -7.30
C THR A 589 -48.52 -3.56 -6.56
N THR A 590 -49.40 -2.65 -6.14
CA THR A 590 -49.22 -1.48 -5.29
C THR A 590 -48.93 -1.86 -3.84
N SER A 591 -48.03 -1.14 -3.16
CA SER A 591 -48.06 -1.03 -1.69
C SER A 591 -47.43 0.28 -1.19
N THR A 592 -48.32 1.09 -0.64
CA THR A 592 -48.22 2.08 0.45
C THR A 592 -46.87 2.44 1.09
N ALA A 593 -46.64 3.76 1.13
CA ALA A 593 -45.66 4.47 1.92
C ALA A 593 -45.88 4.31 3.44
N THR A 594 -44.81 4.13 4.19
CA THR A 594 -44.77 4.25 5.66
C THR A 594 -43.63 5.18 6.06
N ALA A 595 -43.88 5.98 7.09
CA ALA A 595 -43.19 7.20 7.49
C ALA A 595 -41.74 7.02 7.99
N ALA A 596 -40.95 8.07 7.76
CA ALA A 596 -39.61 8.27 8.29
C ALA A 596 -39.61 8.57 9.80
N PRO A 597 -38.59 8.14 10.56
CA PRO A 597 -38.41 8.52 11.96
C PRO A 597 -37.75 9.90 12.11
N THR A 598 -38.29 10.68 13.06
CA THR A 598 -37.87 12.04 13.48
C THR A 598 -36.54 12.01 14.26
N PRO A 599 -35.63 12.98 14.09
CA PRO A 599 -34.40 13.09 14.88
C PRO A 599 -34.65 13.61 16.30
N PRO A 600 -33.83 13.23 17.30
CA PRO A 600 -33.96 13.73 18.67
C PRO A 600 -33.44 15.18 18.81
N ALA A 601 -34.12 15.94 19.66
CA ALA A 601 -33.86 17.36 19.95
C ALA A 601 -32.65 17.56 20.89
N PRO A 602 -31.97 18.74 20.84
CA PRO A 602 -30.79 19.03 21.63
C PRO A 602 -31.13 19.37 23.09
N GLN A 603 -30.25 18.97 24.02
CA GLN A 603 -30.28 19.37 25.44
C GLN A 603 -29.22 20.45 25.73
N PRO A 604 -29.43 21.30 26.76
CA PRO A 604 -29.02 22.69 26.73
C PRO A 604 -27.67 23.00 27.40
N THR A 605 -27.11 24.14 26.97
CA THR A 605 -25.96 24.86 27.51
C THR A 605 -26.16 25.31 28.97
N GLY A 606 -25.13 25.09 29.80
CA GLY A 606 -24.97 25.67 31.14
C GLY A 606 -23.61 26.34 31.29
N THR A 607 -23.64 27.60 31.73
CA THR A 607 -22.59 28.63 31.84
C THR A 607 -21.53 28.42 32.94
N GLU A 608 -20.33 28.93 32.64
CA GLU A 608 -19.25 29.55 33.45
C GLU A 608 -19.18 29.33 34.99
N ALA A 609 -17.97 29.00 35.49
CA ALA A 609 -17.17 29.90 36.35
C ALA A 609 -15.85 29.27 36.81
N GLY A 610 -14.77 30.07 36.85
CA GLY A 610 -13.81 30.02 37.95
C GLY A 610 -12.36 29.61 37.65
N LYS A 611 -11.55 30.58 37.25
CA LYS A 611 -10.09 30.60 37.45
C LYS A 611 -9.77 30.68 38.96
N PRO A 612 -8.67 30.08 39.44
CA PRO A 612 -7.80 30.85 40.33
C PRO A 612 -6.32 30.69 40.00
N ASP A 613 -5.58 31.78 40.25
CA ASP A 613 -4.14 31.91 40.12
C ASP A 613 -3.37 31.23 41.26
N SER A 614 -2.14 30.84 40.93
CA SER A 614 -0.93 30.75 41.77
C SER A 614 -0.91 29.77 42.95
N LEU A 615 0.13 28.93 42.99
CA LEU A 615 1.01 28.80 44.17
C LEU A 615 2.31 28.08 43.81
N ALA A 616 3.32 28.39 44.62
CA ALA A 616 4.74 28.25 44.38
C ALA A 616 5.31 26.84 44.60
N THR A 617 6.41 26.58 43.87
CA THR A 617 7.60 25.79 44.22
C THR A 617 7.56 24.92 45.48
N THR A 618 7.78 23.61 45.30
CA THR A 618 8.74 22.84 46.11
C THR A 618 9.29 21.70 45.26
N GLY A 619 10.62 21.55 45.26
CA GLY A 619 11.33 20.58 44.43
C GLY A 619 11.34 19.17 45.00
N SER A 620 11.60 18.22 44.11
CA SER A 620 12.48 17.09 44.40
C SER A 620 12.97 16.51 43.08
N GLU A 621 14.27 16.29 43.02
CA GLU A 621 15.00 15.74 41.90
C GLU A 621 14.54 14.32 41.60
N LEU A 622 14.30 14.02 40.32
CA LEU A 622 14.44 12.67 39.77
C LEU A 622 15.04 12.81 38.38
N THR A 623 16.29 12.38 38.27
CA THR A 623 17.08 12.27 37.05
C THR A 623 16.43 11.27 36.09
N ALA A 624 15.97 11.74 34.94
CA ALA A 624 15.64 10.92 33.79
C ALA A 624 16.80 10.94 32.77
N PRO A 625 17.16 9.81 32.14
CA PRO A 625 18.20 9.78 31.13
C PRO A 625 17.68 10.39 29.82
N LEU A 626 18.44 11.34 29.27
CA LEU A 626 18.32 11.79 27.89
C LEU A 626 18.56 10.62 26.93
N VAL A 627 17.53 10.17 26.24
CA VAL A 627 17.69 9.38 25.01
C VAL A 627 17.83 10.37 23.85
N ILE A 628 19.02 10.40 23.27
CA ILE A 628 19.37 11.22 22.11
C ILE A 628 18.66 10.65 20.89
N VAL A 629 17.79 11.44 20.27
CA VAL A 629 17.24 11.19 18.93
C VAL A 629 18.38 11.39 17.92
N ALA A 630 18.87 10.29 17.34
CA ALA A 630 19.83 10.35 16.25
C ALA A 630 19.10 10.60 14.93
N LEU A 631 19.04 11.87 14.52
CA LEU A 631 18.63 12.29 13.18
C LEU A 631 19.86 12.23 12.25
N LEU A 632 19.80 11.35 11.24
CA LEU A 632 20.81 11.22 10.18
C LEU A 632 20.74 12.43 9.24
N LEU A 633 21.75 13.30 9.32
CA LEU A 633 22.14 14.22 8.26
C LEU A 633 23.36 13.64 7.55
N VAL A 634 23.15 13.04 6.38
CA VAL A 634 24.24 12.83 5.40
C VAL A 634 23.96 13.72 4.20
N LEU A 635 24.46 14.95 4.27
CA LEU A 635 24.67 15.81 3.11
C LEU A 635 26.10 15.62 2.64
N GLY A 636 26.26 15.33 1.35
CA GLY A 636 27.54 15.08 0.71
C GLY A 636 28.44 16.31 0.62
N ALA A 637 29.75 16.06 0.63
CA ALA A 637 30.76 16.98 0.13
C ALA A 637 31.86 16.19 -0.58
N GLY A 638 31.58 15.77 -1.81
CA GLY A 638 32.61 15.38 -2.76
C GLY A 638 33.27 16.63 -3.33
N ALA A 639 34.48 16.96 -2.88
CA ALA A 639 35.32 17.95 -3.53
C ALA A 639 36.76 17.43 -3.66
N VAL A 640 37.14 17.29 -4.93
CA VAL A 640 38.45 17.03 -5.52
C VAL A 640 39.59 17.75 -4.79
N LEU A 641 40.69 17.04 -4.50
CA LEU A 641 42.04 17.62 -4.51
C LEU A 641 43.11 16.56 -4.81
N LEU A 642 43.58 16.58 -6.06
CA LEU A 642 44.90 16.07 -6.44
C LEU A 642 45.98 16.77 -5.60
N SER A 643 46.88 16.02 -4.97
CA SER A 643 48.31 16.36 -5.03
C SER A 643 49.22 15.16 -4.74
N ARG A 644 50.18 15.00 -5.65
CA ARG A 644 51.33 14.09 -5.62
C ARG A 644 52.28 14.43 -4.46
N ARG A 645 52.90 13.40 -3.84
CA ARG A 645 54.37 13.17 -3.69
C ARG A 645 54.60 12.10 -2.61
N ARG A 646 55.11 10.92 -3.00
CA ARG A 646 56.53 10.50 -3.08
C ARG A 646 57.15 10.10 -1.73
N ALA A 647 57.60 8.84 -1.73
CA ALA A 647 58.83 8.31 -1.15
C ALA A 647 58.93 8.28 0.38
N SER A 648 58.77 7.08 0.94
CA SER A 648 59.88 6.20 1.36
C SER A 648 59.34 4.82 1.69
#